data_AF-A0A7R9L4Y0-F1
#
_entry.id   AF-A0A7R9L4Y0-F1
#
_cell.length_a   1.000
_cell.length_b   1.000
_cell.length_c   1.000
_cell.angle_alpha   90.00
_cell.angle_beta   90.00
_cell.angle_gamma   90.00
#
_symmetry.space_group_name_H-M   'P 1'
#
loop_
_entity.id
_entity.type
_entity.pdbx_description
1 polymer ?
#
loop_
_entity_poly.entity_id
_entity_poly.type
_entity_poly.pdbx_seq_one_letter_code
_entity_poly.pdbx_strand_id
1 'polypeptide(L)'
;IVRHSAYDPLPSAALISMTYSAIGSNRGFDELVNHHINVVHETREYMSWDPNSVLGISMDSGIIKSKREFNRLHQWLAINGYSHQFVDQRDVDTVAVTRHNPITHESVVLVSRTAFHKPNDPKASPYLNPLRIDGLIDKILFETRMTGEPEDNFVRNKQFINGLQEFRSDLKTDIPLEDSEMIKANRIGDSYEIIFTQFPPSSVIAFKVSFSSYHLNAVQKTNQLIQQLEDNKSDINVLISKLSLNDLNFVLFRCNHEEADDISGGAYGLPTMGQMNYCGIASVIYYLRHIRTENDLGHPLCGNLRDGNWLMDYIVNRLKKNSNTIALSEWLSNAFTLLSQIPRYLIPRYFDSIITRIYTSILDQIWLNSSPFVRNGSKFVQLLTLGGLALIGTNKTAVLPPLSSKVADESQLLPTLAAGLPHFSSGYMRCWGRDTFIAVKGLLILTGRYTEAKHIILGFAGTLRHGLIPNLLDGGKNSRYNARDAVWWWLQAIKDYCLLVPNGVQLLSEPVRRLYPTDDSPALLSADNIVEEPLYKTIQESLQRHFSGIDFVERNAGKRIDEHMTEEGFHIKAGVSRETGFVFGGNEHNCGTWMDKMGSSQKAGNKGRPSTPRDGSAVELIGLSKSVVTFLAELSDKKQYPFSGVTESDGKEFSFKEWSLKIKDNFEKYFHISADSDDKLINRRLIYKDTFGATIEWMDYQLRPNFLVAMAVAPELFHRDNAIEALKIAREVLIGPLGVKTLDPRDLKYCGDYDNSNDSDNRELAHGANYHNGPEWLWPLGYYLEALLKFNDNTQQTVNYIQNLLSTHFQYIESSDWFGLPELTNKDGSNCRDSCPIQAWSHSTLLQVLHSIDSL
;
A
#
# COMPACT_ATOMS: atom_id res chain seq x y z
N ILE A 1 -51.13 19.78 -8.39
CA ILE A 1 -52.15 20.66 -9.01
C ILE A 1 -51.81 22.14 -8.87
N VAL A 2 -52.07 22.80 -7.73
CA VAL A 2 -51.86 24.27 -7.57
C VAL A 2 -50.42 24.75 -7.87
N ARG A 3 -49.40 23.91 -7.61
CA ARG A 3 -47.98 24.24 -7.85
C ARG A 3 -47.41 23.71 -9.16
N HIS A 4 -48.08 22.74 -9.79
CA HIS A 4 -47.57 21.96 -10.92
C HIS A 4 -48.67 21.85 -11.97
N SER A 5 -49.01 20.62 -12.35
CA SER A 5 -50.12 20.29 -13.23
C SER A 5 -51.19 19.49 -12.50
N ALA A 6 -52.39 19.45 -13.10
CA ALA A 6 -53.43 18.47 -12.75
C ALA A 6 -53.04 17.05 -13.22
N TYR A 7 -52.12 16.95 -14.19
CA TYR A 7 -51.61 15.70 -14.76
C TYR A 7 -50.57 15.00 -13.87
N ASP A 8 -49.94 15.69 -12.93
CA ASP A 8 -48.82 15.13 -12.15
C ASP A 8 -49.16 14.17 -10.98
N PRO A 9 -50.32 14.26 -10.30
CA PRO A 9 -50.57 13.44 -9.10
C PRO A 9 -50.47 11.93 -9.33
N LEU A 10 -50.88 11.42 -10.51
CA LEU A 10 -50.81 9.99 -10.84
C LEU A 10 -49.35 9.48 -10.89
N PRO A 11 -48.45 10.04 -11.73
CA PRO A 11 -47.06 9.62 -11.77
C PRO A 11 -46.33 9.86 -10.44
N SER A 12 -46.58 11.00 -9.78
CA SER A 12 -45.99 11.29 -8.47
C SER A 12 -46.39 10.28 -7.39
N ALA A 13 -47.67 9.87 -7.33
CA ALA A 13 -48.12 8.84 -6.39
C ALA A 13 -47.49 7.48 -6.67
N ALA A 14 -47.27 7.13 -7.94
CA ALA A 14 -46.62 5.89 -8.34
C ALA A 14 -45.14 5.87 -7.92
N LEU A 15 -44.40 6.94 -8.17
CA LEU A 15 -43.00 7.07 -7.75
C LEU A 15 -42.84 6.93 -6.24
N ILE A 16 -43.70 7.61 -5.47
CA ILE A 16 -43.70 7.51 -4.00
C ILE A 16 -43.99 6.07 -3.55
N SER A 17 -44.87 5.35 -4.23
CA SER A 17 -45.19 3.96 -3.85
C SER A 17 -44.00 2.99 -4.00
N MET A 18 -42.99 3.37 -4.77
CA MET A 18 -41.79 2.57 -4.96
C MET A 18 -40.70 2.82 -3.90
N THR A 19 -40.91 3.70 -2.91
CA THR A 19 -39.91 3.93 -1.85
C THR A 19 -39.84 2.78 -0.84
N TYR A 20 -38.67 2.63 -0.19
CA TYR A 20 -38.54 1.76 1.00
C TYR A 20 -38.85 2.52 2.30
N SER A 21 -40.03 3.10 2.39
CA SER A 21 -40.41 3.92 3.54
C SER A 21 -41.93 3.92 3.71
N ALA A 22 -42.42 4.42 4.84
CA ALA A 22 -43.84 4.71 4.98
C ALA A 22 -44.27 5.78 3.95
N ILE A 23 -45.46 5.63 3.39
CA ILE A 23 -46.06 6.57 2.43
C ILE A 23 -47.40 7.10 2.95
N GLY A 24 -47.77 8.30 2.53
CA GLY A 24 -49.06 8.90 2.85
C GLY A 24 -49.41 10.04 1.89
N SER A 25 -50.70 10.37 1.80
CA SER A 25 -51.24 11.53 1.07
C SER A 25 -52.31 12.21 1.90
N ASN A 26 -52.46 13.53 1.72
CA ASN A 26 -53.56 14.27 2.32
C ASN A 26 -54.86 13.98 1.57
N ARG A 27 -55.99 13.92 2.28
CA ARG A 27 -57.31 13.88 1.65
C ARG A 27 -57.48 15.11 0.75
N GLY A 28 -57.92 14.89 -0.48
CA GLY A 28 -57.98 15.90 -1.55
C GLY A 28 -56.85 15.78 -2.58
N PHE A 29 -55.73 15.10 -2.27
CA PHE A 29 -54.68 14.84 -3.26
C PHE A 29 -55.16 13.83 -4.31
N ASP A 30 -55.71 12.70 -3.85
CA ASP A 30 -56.13 11.59 -4.71
C ASP A 30 -57.40 11.93 -5.51
N GLU A 31 -58.27 12.77 -4.93
CA GLU A 31 -59.48 13.35 -5.53
C GLU A 31 -59.22 14.54 -6.46
N LEU A 32 -57.95 14.97 -6.60
CA LEU A 32 -57.53 16.10 -7.42
C LEU A 32 -58.19 17.45 -7.06
N VAL A 33 -58.19 17.81 -5.78
CA VAL A 33 -58.66 19.14 -5.32
C VAL A 33 -57.76 20.25 -5.86
N ASN A 34 -58.31 21.09 -6.73
CA ASN A 34 -57.59 22.13 -7.47
C ASN A 34 -57.42 23.46 -6.68
N HIS A 35 -57.42 23.41 -5.35
CA HIS A 35 -57.17 24.58 -4.51
C HIS A 35 -56.55 24.18 -3.19
N HIS A 36 -55.85 25.13 -2.56
CA HIS A 36 -55.34 24.91 -1.21
C HIS A 36 -56.49 24.94 -0.21
N ILE A 37 -56.64 23.86 0.56
CA ILE A 37 -57.60 23.73 1.66
C ILE A 37 -57.02 24.51 2.85
N ASN A 38 -57.61 25.68 3.16
CA ASN A 38 -57.14 26.53 4.24
C ASN A 38 -57.67 26.03 5.58
N VAL A 39 -56.77 25.61 6.48
CA VAL A 39 -57.13 25.02 7.78
C VAL A 39 -57.84 25.98 8.76
N VAL A 40 -57.87 27.28 8.47
CA VAL A 40 -58.53 28.31 9.29
C VAL A 40 -59.89 28.71 8.72
N HIS A 41 -60.00 28.80 7.39
CA HIS A 41 -61.16 29.40 6.73
C HIS A 41 -62.04 28.40 5.97
N GLU A 42 -61.58 27.17 5.77
CA GLU A 42 -62.38 26.16 5.08
C GLU A 42 -63.47 25.61 6.01
N THR A 43 -64.73 25.81 5.63
CA THR A 43 -65.90 25.33 6.38
C THR A 43 -66.67 24.25 5.63
N ARG A 44 -66.28 23.92 4.39
CA ARG A 44 -66.94 22.90 3.58
C ARG A 44 -66.47 21.50 4.00
N GLU A 45 -67.36 20.53 3.90
CA GLU A 45 -67.03 19.13 4.21
C GLU A 45 -66.38 18.44 3.01
N TYR A 46 -65.58 17.39 3.24
CA TYR A 46 -65.13 16.55 2.12
C TYR A 46 -66.30 15.79 1.51
N MET A 47 -66.28 15.59 0.19
CA MET A 47 -67.27 14.76 -0.49
C MET A 47 -67.34 13.33 0.10
N SER A 48 -68.53 12.74 0.08
CA SER A 48 -68.81 11.42 0.64
C SER A 48 -68.39 10.29 -0.29
N TRP A 49 -68.00 9.15 0.27
CA TRP A 49 -67.78 7.88 -0.44
C TRP A 49 -69.08 7.05 -0.60
N ASP A 50 -70.22 7.56 -0.13
CA ASP A 50 -71.50 6.88 -0.26
C ASP A 50 -71.92 6.81 -1.75
N PRO A 51 -72.07 5.59 -2.32
CA PRO A 51 -72.46 5.41 -3.72
C PRO A 51 -73.87 5.94 -4.03
N ASN A 52 -74.70 6.21 -3.01
CA ASN A 52 -76.04 6.79 -3.17
C ASN A 52 -76.05 8.33 -3.11
N SER A 53 -74.90 8.97 -2.85
CA SER A 53 -74.78 10.43 -2.85
C SER A 53 -74.81 10.98 -4.28
N VAL A 54 -75.64 12.00 -4.51
CA VAL A 54 -75.73 12.71 -5.81
C VAL A 54 -74.42 13.46 -6.15
N LEU A 55 -73.58 13.73 -5.14
CA LEU A 55 -72.26 14.40 -5.24
C LEU A 55 -71.22 13.56 -4.46
N GLY A 56 -70.99 12.32 -4.89
CA GLY A 56 -70.07 11.37 -4.25
C GLY A 56 -68.72 11.22 -4.97
N ILE A 57 -67.69 10.82 -4.22
CA ILE A 57 -66.42 10.31 -4.74
C ILE A 57 -66.60 8.83 -5.05
N SER A 58 -66.07 8.37 -6.19
CA SER A 58 -66.06 6.96 -6.56
C SER A 58 -64.64 6.48 -6.84
N MET A 59 -64.48 5.19 -7.16
CA MET A 59 -63.19 4.65 -7.60
C MET A 59 -62.67 5.37 -8.85
N ASP A 60 -63.55 5.88 -9.71
CA ASP A 60 -63.15 6.56 -10.94
C ASP A 60 -62.79 8.04 -10.73
N SER A 61 -62.91 8.56 -9.51
CA SER A 61 -62.54 9.94 -9.20
C SER A 61 -61.02 10.11 -9.14
N GLY A 62 -60.48 11.01 -9.98
CA GLY A 62 -59.07 11.38 -9.96
C GLY A 62 -58.14 10.18 -10.14
N ILE A 63 -57.25 9.95 -9.16
CA ILE A 63 -56.27 8.86 -9.19
C ILE A 63 -56.60 7.71 -8.24
N ILE A 64 -57.78 7.72 -7.59
CA ILE A 64 -58.13 6.78 -6.52
C ILE A 64 -57.97 5.32 -6.94
N LYS A 65 -58.48 4.95 -8.11
CA LYS A 65 -58.38 3.58 -8.65
C LYS A 65 -56.92 3.12 -8.75
N SER A 66 -56.04 3.95 -9.33
CA SER A 66 -54.61 3.64 -9.46
C SER A 66 -53.87 3.73 -8.12
N LYS A 67 -54.22 4.67 -7.23
CA LYS A 67 -53.63 4.78 -5.89
C LYS A 67 -53.83 3.51 -5.06
N ARG A 68 -55.01 2.88 -5.15
CA ARG A 68 -55.27 1.59 -4.51
C ARG A 68 -54.27 0.53 -4.98
N GLU A 69 -53.99 0.49 -6.28
CA GLU A 69 -53.05 -0.47 -6.85
C GLU A 69 -51.61 -0.17 -6.46
N PHE A 70 -51.22 1.11 -6.45
CA PHE A 70 -49.91 1.53 -5.95
C PHE A 70 -49.69 1.16 -4.48
N ASN A 71 -50.70 1.33 -3.63
CA ASN A 71 -50.64 0.94 -2.21
C ASN A 71 -50.51 -0.58 -2.05
N ARG A 72 -51.21 -1.37 -2.89
CA ARG A 72 -51.07 -2.84 -2.91
C ARG A 72 -49.66 -3.25 -3.34
N LEU A 73 -49.13 -2.65 -4.40
CA LEU A 73 -47.76 -2.89 -4.84
C LEU A 73 -46.76 -2.54 -3.73
N HIS A 74 -46.89 -1.36 -3.13
CA HIS A 74 -46.01 -0.91 -2.05
C HIS A 74 -46.01 -1.89 -0.87
N GLN A 75 -47.19 -2.28 -0.40
CA GLN A 75 -47.35 -3.25 0.68
C GLN A 75 -46.73 -4.61 0.30
N TRP A 76 -46.99 -5.10 -0.91
CA TRP A 76 -46.46 -6.36 -1.39
C TRP A 76 -44.93 -6.35 -1.48
N LEU A 77 -44.33 -5.28 -2.02
CA LEU A 77 -42.88 -5.10 -2.09
C LEU A 77 -42.25 -5.11 -0.69
N ALA A 78 -42.87 -4.42 0.27
CA ALA A 78 -42.39 -4.35 1.65
C ALA A 78 -42.47 -5.72 2.35
N ILE A 79 -43.61 -6.41 2.27
CA ILE A 79 -43.81 -7.73 2.88
C ILE A 79 -42.83 -8.77 2.32
N ASN A 80 -42.58 -8.71 1.01
CA ASN A 80 -41.70 -9.67 0.34
C ASN A 80 -40.22 -9.26 0.36
N GLY A 81 -39.83 -8.21 1.09
CA GLY A 81 -38.42 -7.88 1.30
C GLY A 81 -37.70 -7.28 0.09
N TYR A 82 -38.40 -6.62 -0.82
CA TYR A 82 -37.78 -5.83 -1.90
C TYR A 82 -37.17 -4.56 -1.30
N SER A 83 -35.99 -4.65 -0.70
CA SER A 83 -35.41 -3.58 0.13
C SER A 83 -34.45 -2.66 -0.62
N HIS A 84 -33.87 -3.11 -1.73
CA HIS A 84 -32.92 -2.31 -2.50
C HIS A 84 -33.66 -1.45 -3.54
N GLN A 85 -33.19 -0.22 -3.76
CA GLN A 85 -33.80 0.72 -4.69
C GLN A 85 -32.75 1.32 -5.63
N PHE A 86 -33.14 1.51 -6.89
CA PHE A 86 -32.39 2.27 -7.89
C PHE A 86 -33.33 3.23 -8.61
N VAL A 87 -32.89 4.46 -8.83
CA VAL A 87 -33.69 5.51 -9.50
C VAL A 87 -32.88 6.01 -10.70
N ASP A 88 -33.49 5.96 -11.87
CA ASP A 88 -32.93 6.42 -13.14
C ASP A 88 -33.81 7.54 -13.69
N GLN A 89 -33.31 8.77 -13.66
CA GLN A 89 -33.95 9.90 -14.32
C GLN A 89 -33.53 9.89 -15.80
N ARG A 90 -34.46 9.48 -16.66
CA ARG A 90 -34.18 9.22 -18.08
C ARG A 90 -34.18 10.48 -18.91
N ASP A 91 -35.06 11.40 -18.57
CA ASP A 91 -35.13 12.76 -19.09
C ASP A 91 -35.78 13.66 -18.03
N VAL A 92 -36.13 14.89 -18.40
CA VAL A 92 -36.73 15.88 -17.48
C VAL A 92 -38.04 15.39 -16.86
N ASP A 93 -38.84 14.62 -17.60
CA ASP A 93 -40.20 14.21 -17.22
C ASP A 93 -40.36 12.69 -17.06
N THR A 94 -39.33 11.88 -17.26
CA THR A 94 -39.42 10.41 -17.20
C THR A 94 -38.45 9.84 -16.17
N VAL A 95 -39.00 9.13 -15.19
CA VAL A 95 -38.25 8.50 -14.10
C VAL A 95 -38.56 7.01 -14.05
N ALA A 96 -37.53 6.18 -14.03
CA ALA A 96 -37.65 4.74 -13.76
C ALA A 96 -37.16 4.44 -12.34
N VAL A 97 -37.93 3.68 -11.58
CA VAL A 97 -37.59 3.24 -10.22
C VAL A 97 -37.60 1.72 -10.17
N THR A 98 -36.48 1.13 -9.81
CA THR A 98 -36.33 -0.31 -9.61
C THR A 98 -36.32 -0.61 -8.12
N ARG A 99 -37.15 -1.54 -7.69
CA ARG A 99 -37.15 -2.16 -6.36
C ARG A 99 -36.67 -3.59 -6.49
N HIS A 100 -35.61 -3.98 -5.77
CA HIS A 100 -34.97 -5.29 -5.90
C HIS A 100 -35.00 -6.06 -4.58
N ASN A 101 -35.29 -7.36 -4.65
CA ASN A 101 -35.18 -8.28 -3.54
C ASN A 101 -33.77 -8.89 -3.50
N PRO A 102 -32.96 -8.63 -2.46
CA PRO A 102 -31.58 -9.09 -2.40
C PRO A 102 -31.43 -10.61 -2.18
N ILE A 103 -32.50 -11.33 -1.87
CA ILE A 103 -32.53 -12.78 -1.62
C ILE A 103 -33.02 -13.53 -2.86
N THR A 104 -34.18 -13.15 -3.40
CA THR A 104 -34.77 -13.84 -4.57
C THR A 104 -34.21 -13.31 -5.90
N HIS A 105 -33.57 -12.14 -5.88
CA HIS A 105 -33.13 -11.38 -7.05
C HIS A 105 -34.23 -10.97 -8.04
N GLU A 106 -35.50 -11.10 -7.65
CA GLU A 106 -36.60 -10.51 -8.37
C GLU A 106 -36.57 -8.97 -8.21
N SER A 107 -37.04 -8.28 -9.25
CA SER A 107 -37.13 -6.82 -9.27
C SER A 107 -38.49 -6.38 -9.78
N VAL A 108 -38.93 -5.19 -9.35
CA VAL A 108 -40.02 -4.47 -9.96
C VAL A 108 -39.48 -3.16 -10.52
N VAL A 109 -39.65 -2.95 -11.82
CA VAL A 109 -39.24 -1.73 -12.53
C VAL A 109 -40.48 -0.92 -12.86
N LEU A 110 -40.64 0.24 -12.23
CA LEU A 110 -41.74 1.16 -12.49
C LEU A 110 -41.22 2.35 -13.28
N VAL A 111 -41.78 2.60 -14.46
CA VAL A 111 -41.49 3.79 -15.28
C VAL A 111 -42.65 4.75 -15.14
N SER A 112 -42.35 5.99 -14.80
CA SER A 112 -43.33 7.04 -14.58
C SER A 112 -42.96 8.27 -15.40
N ARG A 113 -43.91 8.74 -16.20
CA ARG A 113 -43.80 9.99 -16.95
C ARG A 113 -44.57 11.09 -16.23
N THR A 114 -43.85 11.96 -15.54
CA THR A 114 -44.34 13.08 -14.75
C THR A 114 -44.92 14.18 -15.65
N ALA A 115 -45.57 15.15 -15.01
CA ALA A 115 -46.10 16.33 -15.68
C ALA A 115 -45.98 17.53 -14.74
N PHE A 116 -44.76 17.89 -14.35
CA PHE A 116 -44.52 19.00 -13.41
C PHE A 116 -45.05 20.35 -13.93
N HIS A 117 -45.12 20.51 -15.26
CA HIS A 117 -45.77 21.62 -15.94
C HIS A 117 -46.99 21.13 -16.73
N LYS A 118 -47.93 22.03 -17.04
CA LYS A 118 -49.07 21.70 -17.92
C LYS A 118 -48.51 21.33 -19.30
N PRO A 119 -48.75 20.10 -19.81
CA PRO A 119 -48.23 19.70 -21.10
C PRO A 119 -48.92 20.50 -22.21
N ASN A 120 -48.16 20.87 -23.26
CA ASN A 120 -48.68 21.56 -24.43
C ASN A 120 -49.70 20.70 -25.19
N ASP A 121 -49.43 19.40 -25.29
CA ASP A 121 -50.35 18.38 -25.78
C ASP A 121 -50.35 17.19 -24.81
N PRO A 122 -51.41 17.02 -23.99
CA PRO A 122 -51.55 15.91 -23.05
C PRO A 122 -51.62 14.52 -23.71
N LYS A 123 -51.86 14.45 -25.02
CA LYS A 123 -51.96 13.20 -25.79
C LYS A 123 -50.69 12.89 -26.58
N ALA A 124 -49.75 13.83 -26.66
CA ALA A 124 -48.50 13.61 -27.36
C ALA A 124 -47.65 12.54 -26.66
N SER A 125 -47.18 11.56 -27.44
CA SER A 125 -46.21 10.56 -27.00
C SER A 125 -44.92 10.72 -27.82
N PRO A 126 -44.10 11.76 -27.54
CA PRO A 126 -42.84 11.94 -28.25
C PRO A 126 -41.89 10.76 -27.98
N TYR A 127 -40.93 10.58 -28.89
CA TYR A 127 -39.93 9.53 -28.77
C TYR A 127 -39.18 9.61 -27.44
N LEU A 128 -39.16 8.49 -26.73
CA LEU A 128 -38.35 8.29 -25.53
C LEU A 128 -37.25 7.28 -25.88
N ASN A 129 -36.04 7.52 -25.38
CA ASN A 129 -34.96 6.57 -25.52
C ASN A 129 -35.41 5.19 -24.99
N PRO A 130 -35.14 4.07 -25.70
CA PRO A 130 -35.53 2.75 -25.23
C PRO A 130 -34.99 2.47 -23.82
N LEU A 131 -35.77 1.80 -22.98
CA LEU A 131 -35.33 1.35 -21.66
C LEU A 131 -34.80 -0.07 -21.77
N ARG A 132 -33.56 -0.30 -21.35
CA ARG A 132 -33.04 -1.65 -21.19
C ARG A 132 -33.38 -2.18 -19.80
N ILE A 133 -34.03 -3.34 -19.74
CA ILE A 133 -34.30 -4.09 -18.52
C ILE A 133 -33.50 -5.40 -18.59
N ASP A 134 -32.55 -5.57 -17.68
CA ASP A 134 -31.81 -6.84 -17.57
C ASP A 134 -32.61 -7.84 -16.73
N GLY A 135 -32.82 -9.04 -17.27
CA GLY A 135 -33.68 -10.09 -16.70
C GLY A 135 -34.86 -10.45 -17.58
N LEU A 136 -35.62 -11.45 -17.16
CA LEU A 136 -36.85 -11.88 -17.80
C LEU A 136 -38.04 -11.08 -17.25
N ILE A 137 -38.78 -10.41 -18.12
CA ILE A 137 -40.02 -9.76 -17.73
C ILE A 137 -41.09 -10.85 -17.59
N ASP A 138 -41.53 -11.10 -16.35
CA ASP A 138 -42.55 -12.10 -16.04
C ASP A 138 -43.93 -11.63 -16.52
N LYS A 139 -44.25 -10.36 -16.27
CA LYS A 139 -45.50 -9.69 -16.62
C LYS A 139 -45.42 -8.18 -16.39
N ILE A 140 -46.37 -7.46 -16.98
CA ILE A 140 -46.69 -6.08 -16.59
C ILE A 140 -47.66 -6.13 -15.42
N LEU A 141 -47.26 -5.61 -14.27
CA LEU A 141 -48.09 -5.54 -13.06
C LEU A 141 -49.28 -4.61 -13.30
N PHE A 142 -49.02 -3.45 -13.89
CA PHE A 142 -50.04 -2.54 -14.38
C PHE A 142 -49.48 -1.55 -15.39
N GLU A 143 -50.37 -1.03 -16.23
CA GLU A 143 -50.14 0.20 -16.99
C GLU A 143 -51.32 1.15 -16.71
N THR A 144 -51.03 2.42 -16.49
CA THR A 144 -52.05 3.42 -16.19
C THR A 144 -51.67 4.78 -16.72
N ARG A 145 -52.66 5.51 -17.21
CA ARG A 145 -52.52 6.91 -17.63
C ARG A 145 -53.69 7.71 -17.12
N MET A 146 -53.46 9.01 -16.99
CA MET A 146 -54.55 9.93 -16.71
C MET A 146 -55.28 10.29 -18.01
N THR A 147 -56.60 10.30 -17.94
CA THR A 147 -57.51 10.73 -19.00
C THR A 147 -58.37 11.88 -18.49
N GLY A 148 -58.76 12.80 -19.38
CA GLY A 148 -59.49 14.02 -19.03
C GLY A 148 -58.70 15.29 -19.39
N GLU A 149 -59.42 16.40 -19.50
CA GLU A 149 -58.85 17.73 -19.73
C GLU A 149 -59.12 18.65 -18.53
N PRO A 150 -58.28 19.68 -18.30
CA PRO A 150 -58.54 20.61 -17.21
C PRO A 150 -59.80 21.41 -17.52
N GLU A 151 -60.76 21.41 -16.58
CA GLU A 151 -61.95 22.25 -16.67
C GLU A 151 -61.54 23.73 -16.74
N ASP A 152 -61.79 24.41 -17.87
CA ASP A 152 -61.48 25.84 -18.05
C ASP A 152 -62.21 26.73 -17.04
N ASN A 153 -63.31 26.24 -16.45
CA ASN A 153 -64.12 26.93 -15.44
C ASN A 153 -64.44 26.01 -14.24
N PHE A 154 -63.43 25.46 -13.55
CA PHE A 154 -63.65 24.68 -12.32
C PHE A 154 -64.52 25.45 -11.30
N VAL A 155 -65.69 24.90 -10.98
CA VAL A 155 -66.64 25.51 -10.02
C VAL A 155 -66.54 24.81 -8.66
N ARG A 156 -66.18 25.58 -7.63
CA ARG A 156 -66.19 25.12 -6.24
C ARG A 156 -67.62 24.83 -5.78
N ASN A 157 -67.87 23.64 -5.26
CA ASN A 157 -69.14 23.33 -4.62
C ASN A 157 -69.30 24.18 -3.35
N LYS A 158 -70.53 24.65 -3.09
CA LYS A 158 -70.85 25.55 -1.97
C LYS A 158 -70.82 24.86 -0.60
N GLN A 159 -71.04 23.54 -0.57
CA GLN A 159 -71.14 22.75 0.65
C GLN A 159 -69.98 21.77 0.81
N PHE A 160 -69.44 21.26 -0.30
CA PHE A 160 -68.39 20.24 -0.29
C PHE A 160 -67.08 20.70 -0.93
N ILE A 161 -65.96 20.13 -0.47
CA ILE A 161 -64.64 20.25 -1.09
C ILE A 161 -64.61 19.25 -2.26
N ASN A 162 -64.86 19.74 -3.48
CA ASN A 162 -64.78 18.96 -4.71
C ASN A 162 -63.41 19.12 -5.39
N GLY A 163 -62.96 18.04 -6.05
CA GLY A 163 -61.85 18.06 -6.99
C GLY A 163 -62.31 18.07 -8.44
N LEU A 164 -61.36 17.97 -9.36
CA LEU A 164 -61.63 17.94 -10.80
C LEU A 164 -62.39 16.66 -11.18
N GLN A 165 -63.54 16.78 -11.84
CA GLN A 165 -64.44 15.65 -12.07
C GLN A 165 -64.18 14.92 -13.40
N GLU A 166 -63.56 15.61 -14.36
CA GLU A 166 -63.25 15.05 -15.69
C GLU A 166 -62.02 14.14 -15.70
N PHE A 167 -61.13 14.31 -14.72
CA PHE A 167 -59.92 13.51 -14.62
C PHE A 167 -60.19 12.12 -14.04
N ARG A 168 -59.74 11.10 -14.77
CA ARG A 168 -59.84 9.69 -14.38
C ARG A 168 -58.56 8.94 -14.74
N SER A 169 -58.13 8.04 -13.88
CA SER A 169 -57.06 7.09 -14.21
C SER A 169 -57.60 5.88 -14.98
N ASP A 170 -57.14 5.70 -16.22
CA ASP A 170 -57.30 4.47 -16.99
C ASP A 170 -56.26 3.48 -16.48
N LEU A 171 -56.68 2.32 -15.96
CA LEU A 171 -55.81 1.34 -15.30
C LEU A 171 -56.12 -0.05 -15.82
N LYS A 172 -55.07 -0.73 -16.28
CA LYS A 172 -55.06 -2.16 -16.59
C LYS A 172 -54.01 -2.84 -15.71
N THR A 173 -54.31 -4.05 -15.24
CA THR A 173 -53.48 -4.81 -14.30
C THR A 173 -53.22 -6.21 -14.84
N ASP A 174 -52.10 -6.82 -14.45
CA ASP A 174 -51.72 -8.20 -14.81
C ASP A 174 -51.77 -8.48 -16.32
N ILE A 175 -51.05 -7.65 -17.09
CA ILE A 175 -51.09 -7.64 -18.54
C ILE A 175 -49.92 -8.47 -19.10
N PRO A 176 -50.17 -9.36 -20.09
CA PRO A 176 -49.10 -9.94 -20.90
C PRO A 176 -48.28 -8.86 -21.63
N LEU A 177 -47.02 -9.14 -21.91
CA LEU A 177 -46.11 -8.15 -22.48
C LEU A 177 -46.53 -7.71 -23.89
N GLU A 178 -47.06 -8.64 -24.68
CA GLU A 178 -47.60 -8.46 -26.03
C GLU A 178 -48.90 -7.64 -26.08
N ASP A 179 -49.63 -7.56 -24.97
CA ASP A 179 -50.94 -6.91 -24.87
C ASP A 179 -50.84 -5.46 -24.37
N SER A 180 -49.63 -4.97 -24.08
CA SER A 180 -49.43 -3.57 -23.66
C SER A 180 -49.71 -2.60 -24.79
N GLU A 181 -50.47 -1.55 -24.49
CA GLU A 181 -50.68 -0.45 -25.43
C GLU A 181 -49.54 0.58 -25.37
N MET A 182 -48.84 0.65 -24.22
CA MET A 182 -47.87 1.69 -23.94
C MET A 182 -46.48 1.41 -24.51
N ILE A 183 -46.11 0.14 -24.72
CA ILE A 183 -44.76 -0.27 -25.10
C ILE A 183 -44.73 -1.37 -26.16
N LYS A 184 -43.58 -1.52 -26.81
CA LYS A 184 -43.14 -2.74 -27.50
C LYS A 184 -41.87 -3.24 -26.84
N ALA A 185 -41.81 -4.54 -26.54
CA ALA A 185 -40.66 -5.14 -25.90
C ALA A 185 -39.91 -6.07 -26.86
N ASN A 186 -38.64 -5.76 -27.12
CA ASN A 186 -37.77 -6.58 -27.94
C ASN A 186 -36.83 -7.37 -27.02
N ARG A 187 -36.87 -8.70 -27.07
CA ARG A 187 -35.95 -9.54 -26.29
C ARG A 187 -34.57 -9.57 -26.93
N ILE A 188 -33.53 -9.28 -26.15
CA ILE A 188 -32.12 -9.33 -26.53
C ILE A 188 -31.39 -10.22 -25.51
N GLY A 189 -31.22 -11.50 -25.82
CA GLY A 189 -30.70 -12.48 -24.87
C GLY A 189 -31.60 -12.63 -23.63
N ASP A 190 -31.03 -12.40 -22.45
CA ASP A 190 -31.74 -12.37 -21.15
C ASP A 190 -32.04 -10.93 -20.68
N SER A 191 -32.23 -10.02 -21.63
CA SER A 191 -32.66 -8.65 -21.39
C SER A 191 -33.75 -8.24 -22.37
N TYR A 192 -34.45 -7.17 -22.06
CA TYR A 192 -35.48 -6.58 -22.91
C TYR A 192 -35.13 -5.12 -23.20
N GLU A 193 -35.26 -4.74 -24.46
CA GLU A 193 -35.31 -3.36 -24.89
C GLU A 193 -36.78 -2.94 -25.01
N ILE A 194 -37.20 -1.99 -24.16
CA ILE A 194 -38.55 -1.48 -24.06
C ILE A 194 -38.65 -0.17 -24.85
N ILE A 195 -39.43 -0.21 -25.92
CA ILE A 195 -39.71 0.94 -26.79
C ILE A 195 -41.07 1.49 -26.42
N PHE A 196 -41.13 2.76 -26.00
CA PHE A 196 -42.39 3.42 -25.62
C PHE A 196 -43.14 3.89 -26.87
N THR A 197 -44.38 3.42 -27.05
CA THR A 197 -45.23 3.71 -28.22
C THR A 197 -46.40 4.63 -27.91
N GLN A 198 -47.07 4.44 -26.78
CA GLN A 198 -48.20 5.28 -26.33
C GLN A 198 -48.04 5.65 -24.86
N PHE A 199 -47.00 6.41 -24.56
CA PHE A 199 -46.63 6.78 -23.19
C PHE A 199 -46.67 8.30 -23.00
N PRO A 200 -47.83 8.96 -23.11
CA PRO A 200 -47.97 10.41 -22.97
C PRO A 200 -47.67 10.89 -21.54
N PRO A 201 -47.50 12.21 -21.30
CA PRO A 201 -47.41 12.76 -19.95
C PRO A 201 -48.50 12.21 -19.02
N SER A 202 -48.15 11.95 -17.75
CA SER A 202 -49.02 11.25 -16.79
C SER A 202 -49.29 9.77 -17.11
N SER A 203 -48.30 9.06 -17.64
CA SER A 203 -48.35 7.60 -17.81
C SER A 203 -47.42 6.89 -16.84
N VAL A 204 -47.82 5.69 -16.42
CA VAL A 204 -47.06 4.84 -15.50
C VAL A 204 -47.20 3.39 -15.96
N ILE A 205 -46.09 2.66 -15.98
CA ILE A 205 -46.07 1.21 -16.24
C ILE A 205 -45.12 0.52 -15.27
N ALA A 206 -45.49 -0.65 -14.76
CA ALA A 206 -44.67 -1.42 -13.83
C ALA A 206 -44.47 -2.85 -14.33
N PHE A 207 -43.21 -3.30 -14.37
CA PHE A 207 -42.80 -4.63 -14.79
C PHE A 207 -42.36 -5.46 -13.60
N LYS A 208 -42.77 -6.73 -13.53
CA LYS A 208 -42.10 -7.72 -12.66
C LYS A 208 -41.00 -8.40 -13.48
N VAL A 209 -39.80 -8.42 -12.93
CA VAL A 209 -38.60 -8.93 -13.58
C VAL A 209 -37.95 -10.00 -12.70
N SER A 210 -37.65 -11.15 -13.27
CA SER A 210 -36.94 -12.24 -12.62
C SER A 210 -35.62 -12.54 -13.33
N PHE A 211 -34.74 -13.28 -12.68
CA PHE A 211 -33.56 -13.83 -13.34
C PHE A 211 -33.94 -15.09 -14.13
N SER A 212 -33.25 -15.32 -15.24
CA SER A 212 -33.30 -16.63 -15.89
C SER A 212 -32.80 -17.71 -14.92
N SER A 213 -33.29 -18.94 -15.09
CA SER A 213 -32.84 -20.09 -14.29
C SER A 213 -31.32 -20.28 -14.33
N TYR A 214 -30.70 -19.89 -15.45
CA TYR A 214 -29.25 -19.83 -15.63
C TYR A 214 -28.59 -18.88 -14.62
N HIS A 215 -29.01 -17.61 -14.57
CA HIS A 215 -28.48 -16.62 -13.65
C HIS A 215 -28.77 -16.96 -12.18
N LEU A 216 -29.96 -17.47 -11.86
CA LEU A 216 -30.29 -17.94 -10.50
C LEU A 216 -29.36 -19.07 -10.05
N ASN A 217 -29.10 -20.05 -10.92
CA ASN A 217 -28.20 -21.15 -10.62
C ASN A 217 -26.75 -20.66 -10.38
N ALA A 218 -26.29 -19.71 -11.20
CA ALA A 218 -24.97 -19.10 -11.04
C ALA A 218 -24.84 -18.39 -9.69
N VAL A 219 -25.81 -17.55 -9.33
CA VAL A 219 -25.84 -16.85 -8.03
C VAL A 219 -25.86 -17.84 -6.86
N GLN A 220 -26.68 -18.90 -6.93
CA GLN A 220 -26.74 -19.92 -5.89
C GLN A 220 -25.40 -20.63 -5.72
N LYS A 221 -24.75 -21.03 -6.81
CA LYS A 221 -23.41 -21.65 -6.78
C LYS A 221 -22.35 -20.70 -6.24
N THR A 222 -22.40 -19.41 -6.61
CA THR A 222 -21.47 -18.41 -6.09
C THR A 222 -21.68 -18.17 -4.59
N ASN A 223 -22.93 -18.15 -4.11
CA ASN A 223 -23.21 -18.06 -2.68
C ASN A 223 -22.73 -19.30 -1.91
N GLN A 224 -22.91 -20.50 -2.47
CA GLN A 224 -22.37 -21.73 -1.89
C GLN A 224 -20.84 -21.69 -1.84
N LEU A 225 -20.19 -21.21 -2.90
CA LEU A 225 -18.75 -21.01 -2.93
C LEU A 225 -18.31 -20.05 -1.82
N ILE A 226 -18.98 -18.90 -1.68
CA ILE A 226 -18.67 -17.91 -0.63
C ILE A 226 -18.85 -18.50 0.77
N GLN A 227 -19.91 -19.25 1.01
CA GLN A 227 -20.12 -19.95 2.29
C GLN A 227 -19.02 -20.99 2.57
N GLN A 228 -18.58 -21.73 1.55
CA GLN A 228 -17.46 -22.66 1.69
C GLN A 228 -16.16 -21.92 2.04
N LEU A 229 -15.96 -20.72 1.50
CA LEU A 229 -14.79 -19.90 1.85
C LEU A 229 -14.75 -19.52 3.34
N GLU A 230 -15.90 -19.45 4.02
CA GLU A 230 -15.96 -19.18 5.47
C GLU A 230 -15.37 -20.34 6.31
N ASP A 231 -15.32 -21.56 5.76
CA ASP A 231 -14.69 -22.70 6.43
C ASP A 231 -13.16 -22.65 6.32
N ASN A 232 -12.50 -22.68 7.48
CA ASN A 232 -11.04 -22.76 7.57
C ASN A 232 -10.45 -24.03 6.93
N LYS A 233 -11.26 -25.08 6.74
CA LYS A 233 -10.87 -26.33 6.05
C LYS A 233 -11.20 -26.37 4.56
N SER A 234 -11.65 -25.26 3.99
CA SER A 234 -11.96 -25.19 2.56
C SER A 234 -10.75 -25.48 1.67
N ASP A 235 -11.02 -25.99 0.47
CA ASP A 235 -9.98 -26.36 -0.51
C ASP A 235 -9.01 -25.20 -0.79
N ILE A 236 -9.52 -23.97 -0.84
CA ILE A 236 -8.68 -22.78 -1.06
C ILE A 236 -7.68 -22.54 0.08
N ASN A 237 -8.09 -22.76 1.33
CA ASN A 237 -7.20 -22.53 2.48
C ASN A 237 -6.08 -23.57 2.50
N VAL A 238 -6.38 -24.81 2.08
CA VAL A 238 -5.38 -25.87 1.87
C VAL A 238 -4.43 -25.56 0.71
N LEU A 239 -4.91 -24.90 -0.35
CA LEU A 239 -4.06 -24.44 -1.45
C LEU A 239 -3.13 -23.32 -0.99
N ILE A 240 -3.67 -22.29 -0.32
CA ILE A 240 -2.89 -21.14 0.16
C ILE A 240 -1.88 -21.59 1.21
N SER A 241 -2.19 -22.56 2.08
CA SER A 241 -1.26 -23.07 3.10
C SER A 241 -0.03 -23.79 2.53
N LYS A 242 -0.03 -24.13 1.24
CA LYS A 242 1.13 -24.72 0.54
C LYS A 242 2.04 -23.68 -0.10
N LEU A 243 1.60 -22.42 -0.16
CA LEU A 243 2.37 -21.32 -0.75
C LEU A 243 3.40 -20.82 0.26
N SER A 244 4.64 -20.61 -0.20
CA SER A 244 5.68 -19.96 0.59
C SER A 244 5.42 -18.45 0.70
N LEU A 245 6.11 -17.77 1.63
CA LEU A 245 6.08 -16.31 1.70
C LEU A 245 6.50 -15.65 0.37
N ASN A 246 7.45 -16.25 -0.36
CA ASN A 246 7.84 -15.77 -1.69
C ASN A 246 6.71 -15.92 -2.73
N ASP A 247 5.95 -17.01 -2.69
CA ASP A 247 4.79 -17.18 -3.56
C ASP A 247 3.69 -16.17 -3.20
N LEU A 248 3.51 -15.86 -1.92
CA LEU A 248 2.56 -14.85 -1.45
C LEU A 248 3.01 -13.42 -1.83
N ASN A 249 4.31 -13.12 -1.89
CA ASN A 249 4.81 -11.88 -2.53
C ASN A 249 4.33 -11.79 -3.98
N PHE A 250 4.45 -12.88 -4.75
CA PHE A 250 3.98 -12.92 -6.12
C PHE A 250 2.47 -12.76 -6.23
N VAL A 251 1.67 -13.41 -5.37
CA VAL A 251 0.20 -13.31 -5.40
C VAL A 251 -0.30 -11.89 -5.05
N LEU A 252 0.28 -11.27 -4.03
CA LEU A 252 -0.19 -9.99 -3.50
C LEU A 252 0.40 -8.78 -4.21
N PHE A 253 1.71 -8.78 -4.48
CA PHE A 253 2.46 -7.56 -4.78
C PHE A 253 3.02 -7.58 -6.22
N ARG A 254 4.34 -7.55 -6.38
CA ARG A 254 5.08 -7.25 -7.62
C ARG A 254 4.73 -5.87 -8.19
N CYS A 255 5.66 -4.93 -8.11
CA CYS A 255 5.51 -3.68 -8.85
C CYS A 255 5.67 -3.93 -10.36
N ASN A 256 5.33 -2.93 -11.19
CA ASN A 256 5.38 -3.08 -12.65
C ASN A 256 6.77 -3.51 -13.17
N HIS A 257 7.86 -2.96 -12.61
CA HIS A 257 9.23 -3.30 -13.01
C HIS A 257 9.60 -4.75 -12.65
N GLU A 258 9.19 -5.21 -11.47
CA GLU A 258 9.41 -6.59 -11.03
C GLU A 258 8.66 -7.59 -11.91
N GLU A 259 7.41 -7.30 -12.22
CA GLU A 259 6.56 -8.14 -13.05
C GLU A 259 7.04 -8.23 -14.50
N ALA A 260 7.48 -7.09 -15.06
CA ALA A 260 8.07 -7.03 -16.39
C ALA A 260 9.35 -7.87 -16.48
N ASP A 261 10.18 -7.81 -15.44
CA ASP A 261 11.44 -8.55 -15.36
C ASP A 261 11.22 -10.07 -15.27
N ASP A 262 10.31 -10.52 -14.40
CA ASP A 262 10.13 -11.95 -14.15
C ASP A 262 9.34 -12.66 -15.23
N ILE A 263 8.23 -12.07 -15.69
CA ILE A 263 7.24 -12.78 -16.52
C ILE A 263 6.81 -11.98 -17.75
N SER A 264 7.53 -10.91 -18.06
CA SER A 264 7.20 -9.97 -19.15
C SER A 264 5.74 -9.52 -19.08
N GLY A 265 5.26 -9.32 -17.85
CA GLY A 265 3.92 -8.81 -17.55
C GLY A 265 3.92 -7.31 -17.34
N GLY A 266 2.82 -6.80 -16.79
CA GLY A 266 2.69 -5.40 -16.39
C GLY A 266 1.50 -5.18 -15.49
N ALA A 267 1.47 -4.04 -14.82
CA ALA A 267 0.40 -3.66 -13.91
C ALA A 267 -0.92 -3.44 -14.67
N TYR A 268 -2.02 -3.91 -14.09
CA TYR A 268 -3.35 -3.64 -14.62
C TYR A 268 -3.67 -2.15 -14.54
N GLY A 269 -4.24 -1.59 -15.59
CA GLY A 269 -4.62 -0.18 -15.66
C GLY A 269 -6.14 0.00 -15.76
N LEU A 270 -6.66 1.01 -15.06
CA LEU A 270 -8.04 1.47 -15.21
C LEU A 270 -8.05 2.76 -16.05
N PRO A 271 -9.00 2.94 -17.00
CA PRO A 271 -8.99 4.06 -17.94
C PRO A 271 -8.85 5.46 -17.31
N THR A 272 -9.43 5.67 -16.13
CA THR A 272 -9.44 6.98 -15.44
C THR A 272 -8.45 7.10 -14.29
N MET A 273 -7.86 5.99 -13.83
CA MET A 273 -6.97 5.96 -12.66
C MET A 273 -5.52 5.65 -13.01
N GLY A 274 -5.25 5.19 -14.24
CA GLY A 274 -3.92 4.74 -14.64
C GLY A 274 -3.60 3.33 -14.13
N GLN A 275 -2.31 3.02 -14.04
CA GLN A 275 -1.81 1.72 -13.61
C GLN A 275 -1.90 1.55 -12.10
N MET A 276 -2.22 0.34 -11.66
CA MET A 276 -2.10 -0.06 -10.26
C MET A 276 -0.64 -0.12 -9.81
N ASN A 277 -0.37 0.14 -8.53
CA ASN A 277 0.97 0.09 -7.96
C ASN A 277 1.55 -1.33 -7.96
N TYR A 278 0.69 -2.32 -7.70
CA TYR A 278 1.01 -3.74 -7.69
C TYR A 278 0.22 -4.49 -8.77
N CYS A 279 0.86 -5.48 -9.37
CA CYS A 279 0.27 -6.40 -10.34
C CYS A 279 -0.58 -7.49 -9.65
N GLY A 280 -0.24 -7.82 -8.41
CA GLY A 280 -1.01 -8.73 -7.56
C GLY A 280 -2.27 -8.09 -6.97
N ILE A 281 -3.00 -8.88 -6.18
CA ILE A 281 -4.33 -8.48 -5.69
C ILE A 281 -4.29 -7.38 -4.61
N ALA A 282 -3.13 -6.99 -4.07
CA ALA A 282 -3.03 -5.98 -3.02
C ALA A 282 -3.59 -4.62 -3.46
N SER A 283 -3.29 -4.17 -4.68
CA SER A 283 -3.87 -2.92 -5.22
C SER A 283 -5.37 -3.00 -5.39
N VAL A 284 -5.89 -4.16 -5.80
CA VAL A 284 -7.35 -4.39 -5.91
C VAL A 284 -8.00 -4.28 -4.53
N ILE A 285 -7.41 -4.91 -3.51
CA ILE A 285 -7.88 -4.86 -2.12
C ILE A 285 -7.86 -3.45 -1.55
N TYR A 286 -6.83 -2.66 -1.86
CA TYR A 286 -6.75 -1.26 -1.44
C TYR A 286 -8.00 -0.49 -1.90
N TYR A 287 -8.33 -0.55 -3.20
CA TYR A 287 -9.52 0.13 -3.72
C TYR A 287 -10.83 -0.46 -3.18
N LEU A 288 -10.94 -1.79 -3.08
CA LEU A 288 -12.13 -2.45 -2.56
C LEU A 288 -12.45 -2.08 -1.11
N ARG A 289 -11.43 -1.81 -0.27
CA ARG A 289 -11.63 -1.33 1.10
C ARG A 289 -12.43 -0.02 1.13
N HIS A 290 -12.05 0.96 0.30
CA HIS A 290 -12.71 2.26 0.22
C HIS A 290 -14.11 2.12 -0.39
N ILE A 291 -14.23 1.41 -1.51
CA ILE A 291 -15.50 1.15 -2.19
C ILE A 291 -16.51 0.52 -1.24
N ARG A 292 -16.10 -0.47 -0.43
CA ARG A 292 -16.99 -1.14 0.53
C ARG A 292 -17.45 -0.22 1.64
N THR A 293 -16.55 0.60 2.16
CA THR A 293 -16.83 1.49 3.29
C THR A 293 -17.82 2.59 2.89
N GLU A 294 -17.69 3.12 1.67
CA GLU A 294 -18.53 4.20 1.15
C GLU A 294 -19.70 3.71 0.28
N ASN A 295 -19.74 2.41 -0.02
CA ASN A 295 -20.63 1.82 -1.03
C ASN A 295 -20.54 2.54 -2.38
N ASP A 296 -19.31 2.93 -2.78
CA ASP A 296 -19.05 3.66 -4.03
C ASP A 296 -19.10 2.74 -5.25
N LEU A 297 -20.32 2.40 -5.67
CA LEU A 297 -20.55 1.65 -6.91
C LEU A 297 -20.19 2.47 -8.17
N GLY A 298 -19.94 3.78 -8.03
CA GLY A 298 -19.48 4.68 -9.09
C GLY A 298 -17.99 4.56 -9.39
N HIS A 299 -17.23 3.91 -8.51
CA HIS A 299 -15.79 3.76 -8.65
C HIS A 299 -15.39 3.10 -10.00
N PRO A 300 -14.32 3.56 -10.68
CA PRO A 300 -13.88 3.01 -11.96
C PRO A 300 -13.62 1.50 -11.95
N LEU A 301 -13.14 0.96 -10.82
CA LEU A 301 -13.00 -0.49 -10.62
C LEU A 301 -14.34 -1.24 -10.73
N CYS A 302 -15.41 -0.70 -10.12
CA CYS A 302 -16.74 -1.28 -10.23
C CYS A 302 -17.29 -1.15 -11.65
N GLY A 303 -17.02 -0.03 -12.34
CA GLY A 303 -17.33 0.13 -13.77
C GLY A 303 -16.67 -0.94 -14.62
N ASN A 304 -15.35 -1.11 -14.48
CA ASN A 304 -14.58 -2.11 -15.20
C ASN A 304 -15.11 -3.55 -15.01
N LEU A 305 -15.46 -3.93 -13.77
CA LEU A 305 -16.04 -5.23 -13.44
C LEU A 305 -17.44 -5.45 -14.02
N ARG A 306 -18.22 -4.38 -14.22
CA ARG A 306 -19.52 -4.46 -14.91
C ARG A 306 -19.34 -4.58 -16.42
N ASP A 307 -18.36 -3.87 -16.98
CA ASP A 307 -18.14 -3.80 -18.41
C ASP A 307 -17.52 -5.10 -18.95
N GLY A 308 -16.57 -5.70 -18.22
CA GLY A 308 -15.76 -6.82 -18.72
C GLY A 308 -15.29 -7.80 -17.65
N ASN A 309 -14.73 -8.92 -18.12
CA ASN A 309 -14.03 -9.89 -17.28
C ASN A 309 -12.51 -9.62 -17.21
N TRP A 310 -12.03 -8.51 -17.80
CA TRP A 310 -10.61 -8.28 -18.05
C TRP A 310 -9.76 -8.34 -16.79
N LEU A 311 -10.22 -7.79 -15.67
CA LEU A 311 -9.48 -7.88 -14.40
C LEU A 311 -9.43 -9.32 -13.86
N MET A 312 -10.54 -10.06 -13.95
CA MET A 312 -10.60 -11.48 -13.54
C MET A 312 -9.65 -12.32 -14.38
N ASP A 313 -9.68 -12.14 -15.71
CA ASP A 313 -8.80 -12.83 -16.65
C ASP A 313 -7.33 -12.44 -16.42
N TYR A 314 -7.07 -11.16 -16.15
CA TYR A 314 -5.73 -10.67 -15.81
C TYR A 314 -5.16 -11.38 -14.57
N ILE A 315 -5.92 -11.43 -13.47
CA ILE A 315 -5.50 -12.09 -12.21
C ILE A 315 -5.18 -13.57 -12.48
N VAL A 316 -6.07 -14.29 -13.17
CA VAL A 316 -5.90 -15.71 -13.47
C VAL A 316 -4.68 -15.95 -14.37
N ASN A 317 -4.57 -15.21 -15.48
CA ASN A 317 -3.50 -15.40 -16.45
C ASN A 317 -2.13 -15.02 -15.88
N ARG A 318 -2.08 -14.01 -15.02
CA ARG A 318 -0.87 -13.64 -14.27
C ARG A 318 -0.40 -14.79 -13.38
N LEU A 319 -1.30 -15.35 -12.56
CA LEU A 319 -0.95 -16.43 -11.63
C LEU A 319 -0.56 -17.74 -12.35
N LYS A 320 -1.00 -17.97 -13.59
CA LYS A 320 -0.56 -19.12 -14.40
C LYS A 320 0.91 -19.07 -14.80
N LYS A 321 1.54 -17.88 -14.79
CA LYS A 321 2.93 -17.71 -15.22
C LYS A 321 3.96 -18.16 -14.18
N ASN A 322 3.52 -18.45 -12.94
CA ASN A 322 4.37 -19.01 -11.90
C ASN A 322 3.86 -20.41 -11.53
N SER A 323 4.76 -21.41 -11.61
CA SER A 323 4.44 -22.82 -11.38
C SER A 323 3.79 -23.09 -10.02
N ASN A 324 4.21 -22.34 -8.98
CA ASN A 324 3.72 -22.55 -7.62
C ASN A 324 2.30 -22.01 -7.42
N THR A 325 1.84 -21.10 -8.29
CA THR A 325 0.51 -20.47 -8.18
C THR A 325 -0.52 -21.00 -9.18
N ILE A 326 -0.18 -22.02 -9.98
CA ILE A 326 -1.10 -22.61 -10.97
C ILE A 326 -2.37 -23.12 -10.31
N ALA A 327 -2.27 -23.88 -9.21
CA ALA A 327 -3.44 -24.44 -8.53
C ALA A 327 -4.38 -23.35 -7.98
N LEU A 328 -3.81 -22.26 -7.44
CA LEU A 328 -4.59 -21.08 -7.02
C LEU A 328 -5.27 -20.41 -8.22
N SER A 329 -4.55 -20.29 -9.34
CA SER A 329 -5.11 -19.73 -10.57
C SER A 329 -6.27 -20.54 -11.13
N GLU A 330 -6.16 -21.87 -11.14
CA GLU A 330 -7.22 -22.77 -11.59
C GLU A 330 -8.47 -22.65 -10.69
N TRP A 331 -8.27 -22.59 -9.38
CA TRP A 331 -9.36 -22.36 -8.44
C TRP A 331 -10.05 -21.02 -8.70
N LEU A 332 -9.28 -19.94 -8.86
CA LEU A 332 -9.80 -18.61 -9.19
C LEU A 332 -10.53 -18.58 -10.54
N SER A 333 -10.02 -19.29 -11.54
CA SER A 333 -10.64 -19.41 -12.86
C SER A 333 -12.03 -20.03 -12.76
N ASN A 334 -12.21 -21.06 -11.92
CA ASN A 334 -13.50 -21.69 -11.68
C ASN A 334 -14.47 -20.73 -10.96
N ALA A 335 -13.98 -20.04 -9.92
CA ALA A 335 -14.75 -19.04 -9.19
C ALA A 335 -15.22 -17.89 -10.09
N PHE A 336 -14.31 -17.35 -10.91
CA PHE A 336 -14.62 -16.26 -11.85
C PHE A 336 -15.48 -16.70 -13.03
N THR A 337 -15.40 -17.96 -13.44
CA THR A 337 -16.32 -18.52 -14.43
C THR A 337 -17.76 -18.44 -13.90
N LEU A 338 -18.01 -18.85 -12.66
CA LEU A 338 -19.34 -18.74 -12.05
C LEU A 338 -19.79 -17.27 -11.96
N LEU A 339 -18.89 -16.39 -11.53
CA LEU A 339 -19.16 -14.96 -11.39
C LEU A 339 -19.50 -14.28 -12.73
N SER A 340 -18.85 -14.70 -13.83
CA SER A 340 -19.13 -14.17 -15.17
C SER A 340 -20.54 -14.47 -15.67
N GLN A 341 -21.22 -15.45 -15.06
CA GLN A 341 -22.59 -15.85 -15.37
C GLN A 341 -23.62 -15.11 -14.53
N ILE A 342 -23.22 -14.24 -13.61
CA ILE A 342 -24.12 -13.40 -12.81
C ILE A 342 -24.40 -12.10 -13.57
N PRO A 343 -25.60 -11.49 -13.44
CA PRO A 343 -25.88 -10.17 -14.02
C PRO A 343 -24.83 -9.13 -13.64
N ARG A 344 -24.37 -8.37 -14.64
CA ARG A 344 -23.18 -7.52 -14.55
C ARG A 344 -23.18 -6.57 -13.36
N TYR A 345 -24.30 -5.94 -13.07
CA TYR A 345 -24.43 -4.98 -11.98
C TYR A 345 -24.21 -5.60 -10.58
N LEU A 346 -24.31 -6.93 -10.42
CA LEU A 346 -24.00 -7.64 -9.17
C LEU A 346 -22.54 -8.09 -9.07
N ILE A 347 -21.80 -8.14 -10.19
CA ILE A 347 -20.43 -8.67 -10.22
C ILE A 347 -19.50 -7.96 -9.23
N PRO A 348 -19.49 -6.61 -9.10
CA PRO A 348 -18.59 -5.94 -8.16
C PRO A 348 -18.71 -6.44 -6.72
N ARG A 349 -19.94 -6.68 -6.24
CA ARG A 349 -20.21 -7.18 -4.88
C ARG A 349 -19.67 -8.60 -4.68
N TYR A 350 -19.96 -9.50 -5.62
CA TYR A 350 -19.56 -10.90 -5.51
C TYR A 350 -18.05 -11.09 -5.75
N PHE A 351 -17.47 -10.32 -6.67
CA PHE A 351 -16.02 -10.23 -6.87
C PHE A 351 -15.31 -9.85 -5.57
N ASP A 352 -15.77 -8.77 -4.93
CA ASP A 352 -15.24 -8.28 -3.68
C ASP A 352 -15.33 -9.33 -2.56
N SER A 353 -16.47 -10.04 -2.47
CA SER A 353 -16.69 -11.10 -1.47
C SER A 353 -15.69 -12.26 -1.63
N ILE A 354 -15.38 -12.64 -2.86
CA ILE A 354 -14.40 -13.70 -3.16
C ILE A 354 -12.97 -13.21 -2.88
N ILE A 355 -12.57 -12.08 -3.47
CA ILE A 355 -11.20 -11.58 -3.40
C ILE A 355 -10.81 -11.17 -1.98
N THR A 356 -11.71 -10.53 -1.23
CA THR A 356 -11.46 -10.16 0.17
C THR A 356 -11.20 -11.38 1.02
N ARG A 357 -11.99 -12.45 0.82
CA ARG A 357 -11.83 -13.67 1.61
C ARG A 357 -10.51 -14.39 1.30
N ILE A 358 -10.12 -14.45 0.03
CA ILE A 358 -8.80 -14.95 -0.38
C ILE A 358 -7.68 -14.12 0.25
N TYR A 359 -7.80 -12.79 0.22
CA TYR A 359 -6.82 -11.91 0.85
C TYR A 359 -6.71 -12.16 2.36
N THR A 360 -7.83 -12.32 3.08
CA THR A 360 -7.79 -12.65 4.52
C THR A 360 -7.13 -14.00 4.78
N SER A 361 -7.41 -15.02 3.97
CA SER A 361 -6.75 -16.33 4.09
C SER A 361 -5.25 -16.25 3.82
N ILE A 362 -4.82 -15.41 2.87
CA ILE A 362 -3.40 -15.14 2.61
C ILE A 362 -2.76 -14.46 3.82
N LEU A 363 -3.40 -13.45 4.40
CA LEU A 363 -2.88 -12.78 5.60
C LEU A 363 -2.71 -13.78 6.75
N ASP A 364 -3.69 -14.64 6.99
CA ASP A 364 -3.59 -15.69 8.02
C ASP A 364 -2.39 -16.60 7.78
N GLN A 365 -2.14 -17.01 6.53
CA GLN A 365 -0.94 -17.79 6.20
C GLN A 365 0.37 -17.02 6.40
N ILE A 366 0.40 -15.72 6.10
CA ILE A 366 1.59 -14.88 6.38
C ILE A 366 1.87 -14.87 7.88
N TRP A 367 0.87 -14.65 8.73
CA TRP A 367 1.04 -14.60 10.19
C TRP A 367 1.41 -15.97 10.78
N LEU A 368 0.85 -17.05 10.25
CA LEU A 368 1.19 -18.41 10.66
C LEU A 368 2.63 -18.79 10.28
N ASN A 369 3.15 -18.28 9.17
CA ASN A 369 4.53 -18.51 8.75
C ASN A 369 5.53 -17.46 9.29
N SER A 370 5.06 -16.50 10.08
CA SER A 370 5.90 -15.50 10.75
C SER A 370 6.19 -15.90 12.20
N SER A 371 7.18 -15.24 12.80
CA SER A 371 7.56 -15.39 14.20
C SER A 371 6.41 -15.07 15.17
N PRO A 372 6.47 -15.54 16.44
CA PRO A 372 5.47 -15.18 17.46
C PRO A 372 5.31 -13.67 17.66
N PHE A 373 6.40 -12.91 17.53
CA PHE A 373 6.41 -11.45 17.59
C PHE A 373 5.47 -10.82 16.55
N VAL A 374 5.45 -11.34 15.32
CA VAL A 374 4.53 -10.85 14.28
C VAL A 374 3.13 -11.41 14.48
N ARG A 375 3.01 -12.72 14.71
CA ARG A 375 1.71 -13.41 14.78
C ARG A 375 0.82 -12.86 15.89
N ASN A 376 1.41 -12.63 17.06
CA ASN A 376 0.72 -12.12 18.24
C ASN A 376 0.89 -10.60 18.40
N GLY A 377 1.64 -9.97 17.50
CA GLY A 377 1.95 -8.55 17.55
C GLY A 377 0.76 -7.66 17.19
N SER A 378 0.96 -6.36 17.39
CA SER A 378 -0.04 -5.35 17.05
C SER A 378 -0.31 -5.30 15.54
N LYS A 379 -1.42 -4.67 15.15
CA LYS A 379 -1.72 -4.41 13.74
C LYS A 379 -0.59 -3.64 13.04
N PHE A 380 0.13 -2.77 13.75
CA PHE A 380 1.25 -2.03 13.17
C PHE A 380 2.44 -2.94 12.86
N VAL A 381 2.78 -3.88 13.75
CA VAL A 381 3.82 -4.91 13.48
C VAL A 381 3.45 -5.74 12.26
N GLN A 382 2.19 -6.17 12.16
CA GLN A 382 1.68 -6.91 11.01
C GLN A 382 1.73 -6.09 9.71
N LEU A 383 1.33 -4.82 9.72
CA LEU A 383 1.39 -3.95 8.53
C LEU A 383 2.84 -3.73 8.08
N LEU A 384 3.77 -3.48 9.01
CA LEU A 384 5.19 -3.35 8.68
C LEU A 384 5.76 -4.64 8.09
N THR A 385 5.33 -5.79 8.61
CA THR A 385 5.75 -7.11 8.11
C THR A 385 5.17 -7.39 6.72
N LEU A 386 3.92 -6.97 6.47
CA LEU A 386 3.27 -7.08 5.16
C LEU A 386 3.99 -6.21 4.11
N GLY A 387 4.34 -4.96 4.44
CA GLY A 387 5.18 -4.12 3.57
C GLY A 387 6.56 -4.73 3.33
N GLY A 388 7.17 -5.30 4.38
CA GLY A 388 8.41 -6.09 4.29
C GLY A 388 8.31 -7.27 3.32
N LEU A 389 7.16 -7.96 3.30
CA LEU A 389 6.90 -9.05 2.35
C LEU A 389 6.93 -8.56 0.90
N ALA A 390 6.41 -7.36 0.60
CA ALA A 390 6.43 -6.78 -0.74
C ALA A 390 7.87 -6.56 -1.25
N LEU A 391 8.82 -6.30 -0.36
CA LEU A 391 10.21 -5.96 -0.66
C LEU A 391 11.13 -7.19 -0.83
N ILE A 392 10.67 -8.38 -0.44
CA ILE A 392 11.48 -9.61 -0.49
C ILE A 392 10.80 -10.61 -1.41
N GLY A 393 11.43 -10.84 -2.56
CA GLY A 393 10.91 -11.71 -3.60
C GLY A 393 12.01 -12.17 -4.54
N THR A 394 11.75 -13.22 -5.31
CA THR A 394 12.62 -13.64 -6.42
C THR A 394 12.61 -12.61 -7.55
N ASN A 395 13.73 -12.49 -8.26
CA ASN A 395 13.83 -11.65 -9.45
C ASN A 395 14.83 -12.27 -10.44
N LYS A 396 14.48 -12.36 -11.73
CA LYS A 396 15.31 -13.04 -12.73
C LYS A 396 16.62 -12.32 -13.04
N THR A 397 16.64 -10.98 -13.01
CA THR A 397 17.86 -10.22 -13.32
C THR A 397 18.65 -9.80 -12.08
N ALA A 398 18.04 -9.82 -10.90
CA ALA A 398 18.65 -9.46 -9.62
C ALA A 398 18.79 -10.67 -8.69
N VAL A 399 19.60 -11.64 -9.12
CA VAL A 399 19.88 -12.89 -8.39
C VAL A 399 20.89 -12.70 -7.26
N LEU A 400 20.90 -13.61 -6.28
CA LEU A 400 22.03 -13.71 -5.36
C LEU A 400 23.26 -14.31 -6.06
N PRO A 401 24.47 -13.94 -5.63
CA PRO A 401 25.68 -14.67 -5.99
C PRO A 401 25.54 -16.17 -5.67
N PRO A 402 26.19 -17.06 -6.45
CA PRO A 402 26.09 -18.50 -6.25
C PRO A 402 26.48 -18.90 -4.82
N LEU A 403 25.61 -19.68 -4.17
CA LEU A 403 25.88 -20.23 -2.84
C LEU A 403 26.59 -21.60 -2.96
N SER A 404 27.09 -22.10 -1.82
CA SER A 404 27.54 -23.49 -1.72
C SER A 404 26.37 -24.44 -1.94
N SER A 405 26.60 -25.56 -2.64
CA SER A 405 25.60 -26.63 -2.79
C SER A 405 25.22 -27.30 -1.48
N LYS A 406 26.00 -27.08 -0.41
CA LYS A 406 25.68 -27.52 0.97
C LYS A 406 24.67 -26.59 1.65
N VAL A 407 24.44 -25.39 1.10
CA VAL A 407 23.58 -24.36 1.67
C VAL A 407 22.25 -24.29 0.94
N ALA A 408 22.27 -24.24 -0.40
CA ALA A 408 21.09 -24.14 -1.24
C ALA A 408 21.29 -24.88 -2.56
N ASP A 409 20.18 -25.32 -3.16
CA ASP A 409 20.16 -25.91 -4.50
C ASP A 409 20.45 -24.83 -5.56
N GLU A 410 21.48 -25.06 -6.39
CA GLU A 410 21.88 -24.11 -7.45
C GLU A 410 20.80 -23.90 -8.51
N SER A 411 19.86 -24.83 -8.67
CA SER A 411 18.74 -24.70 -9.62
C SER A 411 17.62 -23.78 -9.12
N GLN A 412 17.60 -23.48 -7.81
CA GLN A 412 16.55 -22.69 -7.20
C GLN A 412 16.84 -21.18 -7.33
N LEU A 413 15.89 -20.43 -7.88
CA LEU A 413 15.91 -18.97 -7.79
C LEU A 413 15.60 -18.54 -6.36
N LEU A 414 16.57 -17.93 -5.69
CA LEU A 414 16.44 -17.50 -4.29
C LEU A 414 15.88 -16.08 -4.18
N PRO A 415 15.07 -15.79 -3.14
CA PRO A 415 14.58 -14.44 -2.89
C PRO A 415 15.72 -13.45 -2.62
N THR A 416 15.56 -12.23 -3.13
CA THR A 416 16.44 -11.09 -2.85
C THR A 416 15.65 -9.94 -2.26
N LEU A 417 16.34 -9.08 -1.51
CA LEU A 417 15.75 -7.93 -0.84
C LEU A 417 15.93 -6.70 -1.74
N ALA A 418 14.81 -6.09 -2.13
CA ALA A 418 14.77 -4.80 -2.81
C ALA A 418 14.98 -3.67 -1.80
N ALA A 419 15.81 -2.70 -2.14
CA ALA A 419 15.93 -1.45 -1.39
C ALA A 419 14.71 -0.51 -1.62
N GLY A 420 13.51 -1.00 -1.87
CA GLY A 420 12.35 -0.15 -2.06
C GLY A 420 11.74 -0.18 -3.46
N LEU A 421 10.43 0.02 -3.51
CA LEU A 421 9.65 -0.05 -4.74
C LEU A 421 9.09 1.34 -5.08
N PRO A 422 8.96 1.69 -6.37
CA PRO A 422 9.32 0.88 -7.55
C PRO A 422 10.74 1.15 -8.09
N HIS A 423 11.51 2.07 -7.49
CA HIS A 423 12.78 2.55 -8.07
C HIS A 423 13.93 1.55 -7.93
N PHE A 424 13.98 0.78 -6.84
CA PHE A 424 15.07 -0.15 -6.50
C PHE A 424 14.58 -1.60 -6.49
N SER A 425 13.89 -2.00 -7.55
CA SER A 425 13.11 -3.24 -7.56
C SER A 425 13.63 -4.34 -8.48
N SER A 426 14.42 -4.03 -9.51
CA SER A 426 14.89 -5.03 -10.48
C SER A 426 16.27 -4.71 -11.05
N GLY A 427 16.88 -5.69 -11.74
CA GLY A 427 18.21 -5.57 -12.31
C GLY A 427 19.28 -5.18 -11.29
N TYR A 428 20.28 -4.44 -11.75
CA TYR A 428 21.40 -4.00 -10.91
C TYR A 428 20.99 -3.05 -9.77
N MET A 429 19.82 -2.41 -9.87
CA MET A 429 19.32 -1.43 -8.89
C MET A 429 18.59 -2.05 -7.71
N ARG A 430 18.35 -3.37 -7.69
CA ARG A 430 17.54 -4.00 -6.63
C ARG A 430 18.27 -4.12 -5.30
N CYS A 431 19.47 -4.69 -5.33
CA CYS A 431 20.16 -5.16 -4.13
C CYS A 431 21.31 -4.23 -3.76
N TRP A 432 21.14 -3.50 -2.66
CA TRP A 432 22.15 -2.63 -2.08
C TRP A 432 22.63 -3.20 -0.74
N GLY A 433 23.91 -3.47 -0.58
CA GLY A 433 24.48 -4.12 0.61
C GLY A 433 24.18 -3.34 1.89
N ARG A 434 24.28 -2.02 1.83
CA ARG A 434 23.92 -1.13 2.94
C ARG A 434 22.46 -1.31 3.37
N ASP A 435 21.51 -1.04 2.47
CA ASP A 435 20.08 -1.15 2.73
C ASP A 435 19.71 -2.56 3.19
N THR A 436 20.29 -3.57 2.53
CA THR A 436 20.08 -4.98 2.85
C THR A 436 20.46 -5.27 4.30
N PHE A 437 21.66 -4.91 4.74
CA PHE A 437 22.12 -5.29 6.07
C PHE A 437 21.60 -4.40 7.19
N ILE A 438 21.14 -3.18 6.89
CA ILE A 438 20.28 -2.43 7.81
C ILE A 438 18.91 -3.13 7.95
N ALA A 439 18.37 -3.65 6.84
CA ALA A 439 17.02 -4.20 6.78
C ALA A 439 16.89 -5.66 7.30
N VAL A 440 17.92 -6.49 7.15
CA VAL A 440 17.88 -7.95 7.44
C VAL A 440 17.38 -8.26 8.85
N LYS A 441 17.81 -7.51 9.87
CA LYS A 441 17.39 -7.77 11.26
C LYS A 441 15.88 -7.67 11.42
N GLY A 442 15.28 -6.54 11.06
CA GLY A 442 13.84 -6.33 11.22
C GLY A 442 12.99 -7.15 10.24
N LEU A 443 13.37 -7.23 8.95
CA LEU A 443 12.49 -7.85 7.93
C LEU A 443 12.63 -9.36 7.79
N LEU A 444 13.76 -9.94 8.22
CA LEU A 444 14.02 -11.36 8.05
C LEU A 444 14.25 -12.07 9.39
N ILE A 445 15.12 -11.54 10.25
CA ILE A 445 15.45 -12.21 11.52
C ILE A 445 14.26 -12.11 12.48
N LEU A 446 13.79 -10.91 12.81
CA LEU A 446 12.69 -10.73 13.77
C LEU A 446 11.35 -11.29 13.28
N THR A 447 11.16 -11.42 11.96
CA THR A 447 9.95 -12.01 11.34
C THR A 447 10.02 -13.53 11.21
N GLY A 448 11.17 -14.16 11.49
CA GLY A 448 11.34 -15.63 11.45
C GLY A 448 11.80 -16.20 10.10
N ARG A 449 12.17 -15.36 9.13
CA ARG A 449 12.67 -15.76 7.79
C ARG A 449 14.18 -16.05 7.82
N TYR A 450 14.62 -16.91 8.74
CA TYR A 450 16.03 -17.17 9.02
C TYR A 450 16.81 -17.73 7.82
N THR A 451 16.21 -18.66 7.06
CA THR A 451 16.85 -19.26 5.89
C THR A 451 17.22 -18.23 4.83
N GLU A 452 16.33 -17.28 4.57
CA GLU A 452 16.58 -16.21 3.60
C GLU A 452 17.64 -15.22 4.11
N ALA A 453 17.63 -14.89 5.41
CA ALA A 453 18.70 -14.08 6.02
C ALA A 453 20.07 -14.76 5.86
N LYS A 454 20.16 -16.07 6.12
CA LYS A 454 21.37 -16.86 5.91
C LYS A 454 21.84 -16.81 4.45
N HIS A 455 20.93 -17.04 3.49
CA HIS A 455 21.27 -17.00 2.07
C HIS A 455 21.81 -15.64 1.63
N ILE A 456 21.17 -14.55 2.05
CA ILE A 456 21.60 -13.18 1.73
C ILE A 456 22.98 -12.90 2.34
N ILE A 457 23.19 -13.23 3.62
CA ILE A 457 24.49 -13.03 4.30
C ILE A 457 25.61 -13.76 3.56
N LEU A 458 25.40 -15.04 3.22
CA LEU A 458 26.41 -15.88 2.56
C LEU A 458 26.63 -15.47 1.09
N GLY A 459 25.57 -15.01 0.40
CA GLY A 459 25.67 -14.51 -0.98
C GLY A 459 26.57 -13.29 -1.07
N PHE A 460 26.38 -12.30 -0.19
CA PHE A 460 27.28 -11.14 -0.10
C PHE A 460 28.67 -11.52 0.44
N ALA A 461 28.78 -12.49 1.35
CA ALA A 461 30.09 -12.99 1.79
C ALA A 461 30.93 -13.52 0.62
N GLY A 462 30.28 -14.20 -0.34
CA GLY A 462 30.92 -14.69 -1.55
C GLY A 462 31.56 -13.59 -2.40
N THR A 463 31.07 -12.35 -2.30
CA THR A 463 31.58 -11.21 -3.06
C THR A 463 32.65 -10.40 -2.32
N LEU A 464 32.94 -10.67 -1.04
CA LEU A 464 33.94 -9.89 -0.29
C LEU A 464 35.25 -9.74 -1.09
N ARG A 465 35.67 -8.50 -1.32
CA ARG A 465 36.88 -8.14 -2.07
C ARG A 465 37.47 -6.84 -1.54
N HIS A 466 38.80 -6.72 -1.53
CA HIS A 466 39.51 -5.59 -0.90
C HIS A 466 39.19 -5.43 0.59
N GLY A 467 38.68 -6.47 1.25
CA GLY A 467 38.14 -6.40 2.60
C GLY A 467 36.76 -5.73 2.71
N LEU A 468 36.10 -5.42 1.60
CA LEU A 468 34.81 -4.71 1.55
C LEU A 468 33.68 -5.62 1.02
N ILE A 469 32.47 -5.34 1.49
CA ILE A 469 31.22 -5.84 0.91
C ILE A 469 30.72 -4.78 -0.08
N PRO A 470 30.25 -5.16 -1.28
CA PRO A 470 29.83 -4.18 -2.26
C PRO A 470 28.57 -3.43 -1.82
N ASN A 471 28.44 -2.17 -2.24
CA ASN A 471 27.17 -1.45 -2.11
C ASN A 471 26.19 -2.00 -3.14
N LEU A 472 26.50 -1.85 -4.43
CA LEU A 472 25.68 -2.38 -5.50
C LEU A 472 26.07 -3.83 -5.78
N LEU A 473 25.13 -4.78 -5.66
CA LEU A 473 25.44 -6.20 -5.77
C LEU A 473 25.52 -6.71 -7.23
N ASP A 474 24.53 -6.42 -8.08
CA ASP A 474 24.42 -6.91 -9.46
C ASP A 474 24.81 -8.41 -9.65
N GLY A 475 24.17 -9.30 -8.89
CA GLY A 475 24.45 -10.74 -8.91
C GLY A 475 25.87 -11.14 -8.47
N GLY A 476 26.66 -10.21 -7.96
CA GLY A 476 28.05 -10.39 -7.54
C GLY A 476 29.08 -10.10 -8.64
N LYS A 477 28.70 -10.08 -9.92
CA LYS A 477 29.67 -10.04 -11.04
C LYS A 477 30.16 -8.65 -11.37
N ASN A 478 29.26 -7.66 -11.40
CA ASN A 478 29.61 -6.26 -11.68
C ASN A 478 29.38 -5.39 -10.44
N SER A 479 29.59 -5.97 -9.24
CA SER A 479 29.38 -5.26 -8.00
C SER A 479 30.31 -4.05 -7.85
N ARG A 480 29.81 -2.99 -7.22
CA ARG A 480 30.58 -1.77 -6.92
C ARG A 480 31.03 -1.75 -5.46
N TYR A 481 32.30 -1.42 -5.24
CA TYR A 481 32.97 -1.43 -3.93
C TYR A 481 33.33 -0.01 -3.50
N ASN A 482 32.35 0.89 -3.66
CA ASN A 482 32.45 2.31 -3.33
C ASN A 482 31.93 2.64 -1.91
N ALA A 483 31.35 1.67 -1.20
CA ALA A 483 30.89 1.82 0.18
C ALA A 483 31.90 1.26 1.18
N ARG A 484 32.26 2.08 2.16
CA ARG A 484 33.08 1.68 3.33
C ARG A 484 32.21 1.23 4.50
N ASP A 485 30.91 1.50 4.48
CA ASP A 485 29.97 1.18 5.56
C ASP A 485 29.29 -0.19 5.41
N ALA A 486 29.03 -0.63 4.17
CA ALA A 486 28.30 -1.87 3.87
C ALA A 486 28.89 -3.12 4.57
N VAL A 487 30.22 -3.21 4.68
CA VAL A 487 30.92 -4.30 5.39
C VAL A 487 30.61 -4.31 6.89
N TRP A 488 30.51 -3.14 7.53
CA TRP A 488 30.22 -3.05 8.96
C TRP A 488 28.75 -3.36 9.25
N TRP A 489 27.85 -2.98 8.34
CA TRP A 489 26.45 -3.41 8.41
C TRP A 489 26.31 -4.92 8.21
N TRP A 490 27.05 -5.52 7.26
CA TRP A 490 27.08 -6.98 7.07
C TRP A 490 27.58 -7.71 8.32
N LEU A 491 28.66 -7.24 8.94
CA LEU A 491 29.18 -7.80 10.19
C LEU A 491 28.19 -7.65 11.36
N GLN A 492 27.51 -6.51 11.45
CA GLN A 492 26.46 -6.28 12.44
C GLN A 492 25.28 -7.23 12.22
N ALA A 493 24.84 -7.45 10.99
CA ALA A 493 23.78 -8.39 10.66
C ALA A 493 24.16 -9.85 11.00
N ILE A 494 25.43 -10.23 10.83
CA ILE A 494 25.95 -11.54 11.28
C ILE A 494 25.89 -11.67 12.80
N LYS A 495 26.31 -10.64 13.54
CA LYS A 495 26.17 -10.59 15.00
C LYS A 495 24.70 -10.77 15.40
N ASP A 496 23.81 -9.99 14.79
CA ASP A 496 22.38 -10.05 15.09
C ASP A 496 21.78 -11.43 14.78
N TYR A 497 22.19 -12.07 13.67
CA TYR A 497 21.81 -13.44 13.35
C TYR A 497 22.29 -14.42 14.41
N CYS A 498 23.57 -14.34 14.80
CA CYS A 498 24.15 -15.25 15.78
C CYS A 498 23.48 -15.15 17.15
N LEU A 499 23.02 -13.96 17.53
CA LEU A 499 22.39 -13.70 18.83
C LEU A 499 20.91 -14.03 18.86
N LEU A 500 20.18 -13.80 17.76
CA LEU A 500 18.71 -13.87 17.74
C LEU A 500 18.18 -15.16 17.11
N VAL A 501 18.93 -15.81 16.22
CA VAL A 501 18.48 -17.04 15.57
C VAL A 501 18.83 -18.26 16.46
N PRO A 502 17.91 -19.22 16.64
CA PRO A 502 18.22 -20.46 17.35
C PRO A 502 19.43 -21.18 16.73
N ASN A 503 20.44 -21.50 17.55
CA ASN A 503 21.74 -22.03 17.11
C ASN A 503 22.47 -21.13 16.09
N GLY A 504 22.22 -19.82 16.11
CA GLY A 504 22.71 -18.88 15.11
C GLY A 504 24.23 -18.83 14.95
N VAL A 505 25.00 -19.15 15.99
CA VAL A 505 26.48 -19.21 15.94
C VAL A 505 26.99 -20.22 14.90
N GLN A 506 26.20 -21.24 14.55
CA GLN A 506 26.56 -22.20 13.49
C GLN A 506 26.75 -21.53 12.12
N LEU A 507 26.12 -20.38 11.88
CA LEU A 507 26.30 -19.58 10.68
C LEU A 507 27.78 -19.30 10.38
N LEU A 508 28.60 -19.09 11.41
CA LEU A 508 30.03 -18.78 11.27
C LEU A 508 30.81 -19.92 10.60
N SER A 509 30.33 -21.15 10.68
CA SER A 509 30.97 -22.32 10.06
C SER A 509 30.37 -22.70 8.71
N GLU A 510 29.32 -22.01 8.25
CA GLU A 510 28.68 -22.28 6.97
C GLU A 510 29.65 -21.97 5.81
N PRO A 511 29.65 -22.79 4.74
CA PRO A 511 30.53 -22.60 3.61
C PRO A 511 30.09 -21.41 2.77
N VAL A 512 31.02 -20.46 2.59
CA VAL A 512 30.95 -19.35 1.65
C VAL A 512 31.65 -19.77 0.37
N ARG A 513 30.93 -19.72 -0.75
CA ARG A 513 31.52 -19.85 -2.08
C ARG A 513 32.13 -18.50 -2.49
N ARG A 514 33.45 -18.42 -2.53
CA ARG A 514 34.18 -17.18 -2.87
C ARG A 514 34.12 -16.96 -4.37
N LEU A 515 33.38 -15.93 -4.78
CA LEU A 515 33.33 -15.48 -6.17
C LEU A 515 34.63 -14.81 -6.59
N TYR A 516 35.28 -14.13 -5.64
CA TYR A 516 36.60 -13.51 -5.80
C TYR A 516 37.57 -14.02 -4.72
N PRO A 517 38.32 -15.10 -4.95
CA PRO A 517 39.28 -15.61 -3.96
C PRO A 517 40.44 -14.65 -3.66
N THR A 518 40.76 -13.76 -4.59
CA THR A 518 41.75 -12.68 -4.40
C THR A 518 41.24 -11.38 -5.03
N ASP A 519 41.83 -10.26 -4.62
CA ASP A 519 41.47 -8.91 -5.12
C ASP A 519 41.54 -8.78 -6.64
N ASP A 520 42.52 -9.44 -7.28
CA ASP A 520 42.74 -9.39 -8.73
C ASP A 520 42.11 -10.55 -9.50
N SER A 521 41.47 -11.50 -8.80
CA SER A 521 40.86 -12.67 -9.43
C SER A 521 39.70 -12.30 -10.37
N PRO A 522 39.49 -13.07 -11.46
CA PRO A 522 38.23 -13.02 -12.19
C PRO A 522 37.10 -13.63 -11.34
N ALA A 523 35.85 -13.27 -11.66
CA ALA A 523 34.69 -13.87 -11.00
C ALA A 523 34.59 -15.37 -11.34
N LEU A 524 34.58 -16.23 -10.31
CA LEU A 524 34.50 -17.69 -10.45
C LEU A 524 33.04 -18.17 -10.52
N LEU A 525 32.49 -18.18 -11.73
CA LEU A 525 31.09 -18.55 -12.00
C LEU A 525 30.90 -20.02 -12.40
N SER A 526 31.94 -20.70 -12.88
CA SER A 526 31.84 -22.11 -13.30
C SER A 526 31.91 -23.07 -12.11
N ALA A 527 31.33 -24.26 -12.28
CA ALA A 527 31.39 -25.33 -11.28
C ALA A 527 32.78 -25.99 -11.18
N ASP A 528 33.65 -25.79 -12.17
CA ASP A 528 34.96 -26.45 -12.25
C ASP A 528 36.03 -25.81 -11.35
N ASN A 529 35.81 -24.56 -10.89
CA ASN A 529 36.76 -23.78 -10.10
C ASN A 529 36.06 -23.15 -8.88
N ILE A 530 35.52 -23.98 -8.00
CA ILE A 530 34.86 -23.51 -6.78
C ILE A 530 35.90 -23.38 -5.65
N VAL A 531 35.96 -22.21 -5.02
CA VAL A 531 36.68 -21.99 -3.77
C VAL A 531 35.66 -21.81 -2.66
N GLU A 532 35.67 -22.70 -1.67
CA GLU A 532 34.83 -22.59 -0.48
C GLU A 532 35.67 -22.40 0.77
N GLU A 533 35.17 -21.55 1.66
CA GLU A 533 35.72 -21.40 3.01
C GLU A 533 34.60 -21.17 4.03
N PRO A 534 34.79 -21.49 5.31
CA PRO A 534 33.79 -21.16 6.32
C PRO A 534 33.70 -19.64 6.52
N LEU A 535 32.48 -19.15 6.77
CA LEU A 535 32.18 -17.72 6.91
C LEU A 535 33.12 -16.97 7.89
N TYR A 536 33.54 -17.60 8.98
CA TYR A 536 34.48 -16.98 9.93
C TYR A 536 35.81 -16.56 9.29
N LYS A 537 36.26 -17.23 8.22
CA LYS A 537 37.48 -16.82 7.48
C LYS A 537 37.25 -15.57 6.66
N THR A 538 36.10 -15.48 5.98
CA THR A 538 35.70 -14.29 5.23
C THR A 538 35.52 -13.08 6.16
N ILE A 539 34.93 -13.28 7.35
CA ILE A 539 34.87 -12.26 8.41
C ILE A 539 36.27 -11.82 8.81
N GLN A 540 37.16 -12.77 9.12
CA GLN A 540 38.54 -12.47 9.52
C GLN A 540 39.30 -11.70 8.43
N GLU A 541 39.15 -12.09 7.16
CA GLU A 541 39.74 -11.39 6.02
C GLU A 541 39.31 -9.92 6.00
N SER A 542 38.02 -9.65 6.13
CA SER A 542 37.49 -8.27 6.12
C SER A 542 38.11 -7.40 7.22
N LEU A 543 38.21 -7.92 8.45
CA LEU A 543 38.79 -7.21 9.60
C LEU A 543 40.30 -7.03 9.44
N GLN A 544 40.99 -8.07 9.00
CA GLN A 544 42.44 -8.03 8.77
C GLN A 544 42.79 -7.01 7.69
N ARG A 545 42.04 -6.95 6.59
CA ARG A 545 42.26 -5.98 5.50
C ARG A 545 42.05 -4.55 5.98
N HIS A 546 40.97 -4.27 6.73
CA HIS A 546 40.75 -2.95 7.34
C HIS A 546 41.86 -2.58 8.31
N PHE A 547 42.30 -3.53 9.13
CA PHE A 547 43.37 -3.29 10.09
C PHE A 547 44.69 -3.00 9.38
N SER A 548 45.08 -3.79 8.38
CA SER A 548 46.28 -3.58 7.57
C SER A 548 46.25 -2.32 6.71
N GLY A 549 45.06 -1.84 6.35
CA GLY A 549 44.86 -0.71 5.45
C GLY A 549 44.40 -1.16 4.06
N ILE A 550 43.40 -0.44 3.55
CA ILE A 550 42.80 -0.60 2.23
C ILE A 550 43.12 0.68 1.46
N ASP A 551 43.72 0.51 0.28
CA ASP A 551 44.08 1.60 -0.63
C ASP A 551 44.07 1.05 -2.06
N PHE A 552 43.02 1.35 -2.82
CA PHE A 552 42.85 0.87 -4.20
C PHE A 552 41.96 1.80 -5.04
N VAL A 553 42.12 1.75 -6.36
CA VAL A 553 41.22 2.43 -7.31
C VAL A 553 40.11 1.46 -7.73
N GLU A 554 38.85 1.91 -7.71
CA GLU A 554 37.70 1.06 -8.06
C GLU A 554 37.90 0.38 -9.44
N ARG A 555 37.66 -0.93 -9.49
CA ARG A 555 37.83 -1.70 -10.72
C ARG A 555 36.90 -1.17 -11.80
N ASN A 556 37.44 -0.96 -13.00
CA ASN A 556 36.75 -0.34 -14.14
C ASN A 556 36.40 1.16 -13.93
N ALA A 557 37.14 1.87 -13.07
CA ALA A 557 37.01 3.30 -12.85
C ALA A 557 36.88 4.09 -14.16
N GLY A 558 36.04 5.13 -14.11
CA GLY A 558 35.71 5.99 -15.22
C GLY A 558 34.21 5.97 -15.55
N LYS A 559 33.86 6.67 -16.64
CA LYS A 559 32.48 7.00 -17.01
C LYS A 559 31.53 5.82 -17.20
N ARG A 560 32.06 4.60 -17.37
CA ARG A 560 31.26 3.39 -17.54
C ARG A 560 30.56 2.97 -16.25
N ILE A 561 31.20 3.14 -15.09
CA ILE A 561 30.63 2.74 -13.81
C ILE A 561 30.07 3.94 -13.02
N ASP A 562 30.56 5.14 -13.30
CA ASP A 562 30.03 6.39 -12.75
C ASP A 562 30.30 7.56 -13.71
N GLU A 563 29.24 8.20 -14.21
CA GLU A 563 29.37 9.27 -15.21
C GLU A 563 29.90 10.58 -14.61
N HIS A 564 29.80 10.76 -13.29
CA HIS A 564 29.99 12.05 -12.64
C HIS A 564 31.22 12.10 -11.74
N MET A 565 31.57 10.99 -11.11
CA MET A 565 32.73 10.87 -10.21
C MET A 565 34.06 11.24 -10.89
N THR A 566 34.93 11.94 -10.15
CA THR A 566 36.29 12.27 -10.60
C THR A 566 37.24 11.10 -10.43
N GLU A 567 38.46 11.20 -10.97
CA GLU A 567 39.50 10.17 -10.80
C GLU A 567 39.82 9.91 -9.33
N GLU A 568 39.91 10.97 -8.52
CA GLU A 568 40.13 10.90 -7.06
C GLU A 568 38.95 10.28 -6.32
N GLY A 569 37.73 10.45 -6.83
CA GLY A 569 36.52 9.84 -6.24
C GLY A 569 36.50 8.33 -6.36
N PHE A 570 37.13 7.76 -7.39
CA PHE A 570 37.29 6.31 -7.53
C PHE A 570 38.37 5.73 -6.60
N HIS A 571 39.17 6.57 -5.93
CA HIS A 571 40.19 6.12 -4.99
C HIS A 571 39.56 5.81 -3.63
N ILE A 572 39.56 4.53 -3.26
CA ILE A 572 38.97 4.04 -2.02
C ILE A 572 40.07 3.78 -1.00
N LYS A 573 39.91 4.42 0.16
CA LYS A 573 40.76 4.20 1.33
C LYS A 573 39.94 3.84 2.55
N ALA A 574 40.41 2.88 3.33
CA ALA A 574 39.87 2.57 4.64
C ALA A 574 40.96 1.98 5.54
N GLY A 575 40.86 2.20 6.84
CA GLY A 575 41.87 1.78 7.79
C GLY A 575 41.39 1.79 9.22
N VAL A 576 42.26 1.39 10.15
CA VAL A 576 42.03 1.45 11.59
C VAL A 576 43.14 2.25 12.25
N SER A 577 42.82 3.35 12.91
CA SER A 577 43.79 4.16 13.65
C SER A 577 44.37 3.33 14.79
N ARG A 578 45.70 3.22 14.84
CA ARG A 578 46.37 2.53 15.95
C ARG A 578 46.34 3.33 17.24
N GLU A 579 46.14 4.63 17.19
CA GLU A 579 46.03 5.46 18.38
C GLU A 579 44.66 5.31 19.05
N THR A 580 43.60 5.41 18.26
CA THR A 580 42.22 5.45 18.79
C THR A 580 41.45 4.14 18.64
N GLY A 581 41.90 3.23 17.78
CA GLY A 581 41.14 2.04 17.36
C GLY A 581 40.01 2.36 16.36
N PHE A 582 39.83 3.62 15.97
CA PHE A 582 38.74 4.03 15.09
C PHE A 582 38.94 3.57 13.66
N VAL A 583 37.85 3.11 13.03
CA VAL A 583 37.81 2.92 11.59
C VAL A 583 37.76 4.29 10.92
N PHE A 584 38.64 4.51 9.94
CA PHE A 584 38.67 5.74 9.14
C PHE A 584 38.71 5.40 7.65
N GLY A 585 38.55 6.39 6.78
CA GLY A 585 38.66 6.20 5.33
C GLY A 585 37.91 7.25 4.55
N GLY A 586 37.87 7.08 3.23
CA GLY A 586 37.29 8.06 2.31
C GLY A 586 38.24 9.21 1.96
N ASN A 587 37.70 10.17 1.22
CA ASN A 587 38.30 11.46 0.87
C ASN A 587 37.17 12.44 0.50
N GLU A 588 37.49 13.72 0.29
CA GLU A 588 36.50 14.75 -0.04
C GLU A 588 35.78 14.56 -1.40
N HIS A 589 36.29 13.66 -2.25
CA HIS A 589 35.78 13.35 -3.59
C HIS A 589 34.93 12.08 -3.66
N ASN A 590 34.74 11.37 -2.54
CA ASN A 590 33.96 10.13 -2.52
C ASN A 590 32.78 10.14 -1.53
N CYS A 591 31.91 9.15 -1.75
CA CYS A 591 30.62 8.98 -1.07
C CYS A 591 30.56 7.63 -0.36
N GLY A 592 31.50 7.38 0.56
CA GLY A 592 31.70 6.06 1.16
C GLY A 592 30.65 5.61 2.19
N THR A 593 29.77 6.51 2.64
CA THR A 593 28.75 6.25 3.67
C THR A 593 27.35 6.37 3.08
N TRP A 594 26.30 6.04 3.83
CA TRP A 594 24.91 6.15 3.37
C TRP A 594 24.46 7.53 2.89
N MET A 595 25.14 8.60 3.34
CA MET A 595 24.92 9.93 2.79
C MET A 595 25.74 10.11 1.50
N ASP A 596 25.32 9.46 0.41
CA ASP A 596 26.17 9.19 -0.77
C ASP A 596 25.87 10.00 -2.03
N LYS A 597 25.16 11.13 -1.93
CA LYS A 597 24.81 11.94 -3.10
C LYS A 597 26.04 12.55 -3.80
N MET A 598 26.40 11.99 -4.95
CA MET A 598 27.36 12.57 -5.90
C MET A 598 26.69 13.66 -6.75
N GLY A 599 27.22 14.89 -6.72
CA GLY A 599 26.71 15.99 -7.53
C GLY A 599 26.87 15.73 -9.03
N SER A 600 25.89 16.16 -9.83
CA SER A 600 25.83 15.85 -11.27
C SER A 600 25.51 17.05 -12.17
N SER A 601 25.17 18.22 -11.61
CA SER A 601 24.86 19.42 -12.37
C SER A 601 26.14 20.16 -12.78
N GLN A 602 26.37 20.20 -14.09
CA GLN A 602 27.42 21.03 -14.67
C GLN A 602 27.05 22.52 -14.58
N LYS A 603 25.76 22.85 -14.72
CA LYS A 603 25.23 24.22 -14.67
C LYS A 603 25.46 24.88 -13.31
N ALA A 604 25.16 24.16 -12.23
CA ALA A 604 25.41 24.63 -10.86
C ALA A 604 26.86 24.40 -10.39
N GLY A 605 27.69 23.78 -11.23
CA GLY A 605 29.09 23.48 -10.92
C GLY A 605 29.28 22.55 -9.72
N ASN A 606 28.35 21.61 -9.47
CA ASN A 606 28.50 20.54 -8.46
C ASN A 606 28.88 19.17 -9.06
N LYS A 607 28.95 19.03 -10.40
CA LYS A 607 29.30 17.76 -11.04
C LYS A 607 30.62 17.18 -10.51
N GLY A 608 30.58 15.93 -10.05
CA GLY A 608 31.72 15.19 -9.49
C GLY A 608 32.13 15.62 -8.08
N ARG A 609 31.32 16.43 -7.41
CA ARG A 609 31.53 16.82 -6.02
C ARG A 609 30.49 16.15 -5.14
N PRO A 610 30.90 15.29 -4.19
CA PRO A 610 30.00 14.79 -3.15
C PRO A 610 29.31 15.95 -2.42
N SER A 611 28.03 15.78 -2.14
CA SER A 611 27.26 16.77 -1.36
C SER A 611 27.51 16.63 0.15
N THR A 612 27.90 15.43 0.56
CA THR A 612 28.15 15.02 1.94
C THR A 612 29.31 14.02 2.01
N PRO A 613 30.55 14.41 1.64
CA PRO A 613 31.69 13.55 1.89
C PRO A 613 31.84 13.38 3.41
N ARG A 614 31.89 12.13 3.86
CA ARG A 614 32.02 11.75 5.28
C ARG A 614 33.26 10.90 5.48
N ASP A 615 34.37 11.47 5.05
CA ASP A 615 35.70 10.89 5.20
C ASP A 615 36.24 11.06 6.63
N GLY A 616 37.36 10.41 6.92
CA GLY A 616 37.82 10.23 8.29
C GLY A 616 36.98 9.18 9.02
N SER A 617 36.74 9.39 10.31
CA SER A 617 36.03 8.46 11.18
C SER A 617 34.56 8.85 11.35
N ALA A 618 33.68 8.26 10.54
CA ALA A 618 32.23 8.42 10.66
C ALA A 618 31.68 7.73 11.91
N VAL A 619 30.86 8.44 12.68
CA VAL A 619 30.42 8.03 14.02
C VAL A 619 29.72 6.66 14.06
N GLU A 620 28.87 6.36 13.07
CA GLU A 620 28.16 5.07 13.01
C GLU A 620 29.11 3.91 12.74
N LEU A 621 30.20 4.12 12.00
CA LEU A 621 31.21 3.09 11.75
C LEU A 621 32.02 2.78 13.00
N ILE A 622 32.22 3.78 13.87
CA ILE A 622 32.86 3.55 15.17
C ILE A 622 31.96 2.72 16.07
N GLY A 623 30.67 3.05 16.12
CA GLY A 623 29.67 2.25 16.84
C GLY A 623 29.57 0.81 16.33
N LEU A 624 29.45 0.62 15.01
CA LEU A 624 29.35 -0.70 14.39
C LEU A 624 30.63 -1.51 14.59
N SER A 625 31.81 -0.91 14.36
CA SER A 625 33.08 -1.61 14.59
C SER A 625 33.26 -2.01 16.05
N LYS A 626 32.95 -1.11 17.00
CA LYS A 626 32.91 -1.43 18.44
C LYS A 626 32.00 -2.61 18.75
N SER A 627 30.78 -2.58 18.23
CA SER A 627 29.77 -3.62 18.43
C SER A 627 30.26 -4.99 17.93
N VAL A 628 30.92 -5.02 16.77
CA VAL A 628 31.45 -6.23 16.13
C VAL A 628 32.67 -6.76 16.86
N VAL A 629 33.70 -5.94 17.13
CA VAL A 629 34.93 -6.43 17.77
C VAL A 629 34.67 -6.88 19.21
N THR A 630 33.71 -6.27 19.91
CA THR A 630 33.27 -6.73 21.23
C THR A 630 32.64 -8.11 21.14
N PHE A 631 31.73 -8.31 20.18
CA PHE A 631 31.10 -9.61 19.94
C PHE A 631 32.12 -10.70 19.59
N LEU A 632 33.09 -10.41 18.73
CA LEU A 632 34.14 -11.36 18.36
C LEU A 632 35.08 -11.67 19.52
N ALA A 633 35.39 -10.70 20.38
CA ALA A 633 36.14 -10.94 21.61
C ALA A 633 35.41 -11.95 22.51
N GLU A 634 34.09 -11.77 22.71
CA GLU A 634 33.28 -12.70 23.51
C GLU A 634 33.21 -14.11 22.90
N LEU A 635 33.07 -14.23 21.58
CA LEU A 635 33.08 -15.54 20.91
C LEU A 635 34.44 -16.20 20.96
N SER A 636 35.52 -15.43 20.86
CA SER A 636 36.89 -15.93 20.98
C SER A 636 37.14 -16.47 22.39
N ASP A 637 36.76 -15.72 23.43
CA ASP A 637 36.84 -16.16 24.84
C ASP A 637 36.06 -17.47 25.08
N LYS A 638 34.93 -17.64 24.39
CA LYS A 638 34.10 -18.86 24.41
C LYS A 638 34.61 -19.98 23.48
N LYS A 639 35.70 -19.77 22.74
CA LYS A 639 36.24 -20.69 21.71
C LYS A 639 35.24 -21.03 20.59
N GLN A 640 34.31 -20.12 20.32
CA GLN A 640 33.32 -20.21 19.23
C GLN A 640 33.76 -19.46 17.98
N TYR A 641 34.82 -18.64 18.07
CA TYR A 641 35.48 -17.99 16.93
C TYR A 641 36.97 -18.34 16.95
N PRO A 642 37.58 -18.82 15.84
CA PRO A 642 38.94 -19.36 15.87
C PRO A 642 40.07 -18.34 16.07
N PHE A 643 39.80 -17.04 15.90
CA PHE A 643 40.79 -15.99 16.01
C PHE A 643 40.60 -15.17 17.29
N SER A 644 41.70 -14.72 17.91
CA SER A 644 41.71 -13.84 19.09
C SER A 644 41.88 -12.36 18.76
N GLY A 645 42.22 -12.04 17.51
CA GLY A 645 42.44 -10.68 17.05
C GLY A 645 42.83 -10.60 15.59
N VAL A 646 43.54 -9.55 15.24
CA VAL A 646 44.14 -9.26 13.92
C VAL A 646 45.65 -9.12 14.07
N THR A 647 46.41 -9.38 13.02
CA THR A 647 47.88 -9.36 13.07
C THR A 647 48.44 -8.10 12.40
N GLU A 648 49.46 -7.49 12.99
CA GLU A 648 50.23 -6.41 12.39
C GLU A 648 51.27 -6.93 11.37
N SER A 649 51.83 -6.03 10.57
CA SER A 649 52.84 -6.37 9.56
C SER A 649 54.13 -6.93 10.16
N ASP A 650 54.43 -6.62 11.42
CA ASP A 650 55.57 -7.16 12.16
C ASP A 650 55.27 -8.52 12.85
N GLY A 651 54.05 -9.05 12.67
CA GLY A 651 53.59 -10.30 13.26
C GLY A 651 52.98 -10.16 14.65
N LYS A 652 52.95 -8.95 15.25
CA LYS A 652 52.31 -8.73 16.55
C LYS A 652 50.80 -8.88 16.45
N GLU A 653 50.20 -9.63 17.37
CA GLU A 653 48.76 -9.75 17.46
C GLU A 653 48.14 -8.57 18.22
N PHE A 654 47.07 -8.02 17.67
CA PHE A 654 46.22 -7.01 18.27
C PHE A 654 44.85 -7.64 18.56
N SER A 655 44.61 -7.99 19.83
CA SER A 655 43.42 -8.75 20.21
C SER A 655 42.13 -7.96 19.98
N PHE A 656 41.01 -8.66 19.72
CA PHE A 656 39.70 -8.00 19.60
C PHE A 656 39.29 -7.25 20.87
N LYS A 657 39.70 -7.77 22.04
CA LYS A 657 39.48 -7.14 23.34
C LYS A 657 40.28 -5.84 23.47
N GLU A 658 41.55 -5.84 23.08
CA GLU A 658 42.37 -4.63 23.04
C GLU A 658 41.79 -3.59 22.07
N TRP A 659 41.35 -4.01 20.88
CA TRP A 659 40.70 -3.13 19.92
C TRP A 659 39.43 -2.51 20.50
N SER A 660 38.56 -3.33 21.08
CA SER A 660 37.31 -2.93 21.71
C SER A 660 37.53 -1.88 22.82
N LEU A 661 38.53 -2.10 23.68
CA LEU A 661 38.88 -1.16 24.74
C LEU A 661 39.45 0.14 24.18
N LYS A 662 40.31 0.06 23.16
CA LYS A 662 40.91 1.26 22.56
C LYS A 662 39.86 2.20 21.96
N ILE A 663 38.85 1.64 21.29
CA ILE A 663 37.72 2.45 20.80
C ILE A 663 36.99 3.09 21.98
N LYS A 664 36.66 2.30 23.02
CA LYS A 664 35.93 2.78 24.20
C LYS A 664 36.64 3.94 24.90
N ASP A 665 37.93 3.79 25.14
CA ASP A 665 38.73 4.76 25.90
C ASP A 665 38.91 6.08 25.15
N ASN A 666 38.73 6.08 23.83
CA ASN A 666 38.91 7.26 22.98
C ASN A 666 37.60 7.88 22.49
N PHE A 667 36.51 7.12 22.35
CA PHE A 667 35.28 7.60 21.68
C PHE A 667 34.74 8.91 22.25
N GLU A 668 34.43 8.93 23.56
CA GLU A 668 33.83 10.09 24.21
C GLU A 668 34.73 11.33 24.08
N LYS A 669 36.04 11.15 24.24
CA LYS A 669 37.04 12.23 24.15
C LYS A 669 37.03 12.95 22.80
N TYR A 670 36.88 12.21 21.70
CA TYR A 670 37.01 12.78 20.36
C TYR A 670 35.67 13.19 19.74
N PHE A 671 34.57 12.52 20.10
CA PHE A 671 33.25 12.77 19.50
C PHE A 671 32.36 13.69 20.34
N HIS A 672 32.44 13.71 21.66
CA HIS A 672 31.55 14.55 22.47
C HIS A 672 31.99 16.02 22.43
N ILE A 673 31.04 16.93 22.15
CA ILE A 673 31.25 18.37 22.23
C ILE A 673 30.64 18.87 23.54
N SER A 674 31.48 19.19 24.53
CA SER A 674 31.03 19.68 25.84
C SER A 674 30.51 21.13 25.80
N ALA A 675 29.83 21.56 26.87
CA ALA A 675 29.41 22.95 27.04
C ALA A 675 30.58 23.96 27.01
N ASP A 676 31.76 23.53 27.46
CA ASP A 676 32.96 24.38 27.56
C ASP A 676 33.84 24.33 26.31
N SER A 677 33.45 23.56 25.29
CA SER A 677 34.22 23.46 24.04
C SER A 677 34.22 24.81 23.30
N ASP A 678 35.40 25.30 22.92
CA ASP A 678 35.63 26.67 22.40
C ASP A 678 36.13 26.72 20.94
N ASP A 679 36.18 25.58 20.25
CA ASP A 679 36.52 25.54 18.82
C ASP A 679 35.55 26.41 17.99
N LYS A 680 36.14 27.27 17.15
CA LYS A 680 35.44 28.21 16.27
C LYS A 680 34.52 27.55 15.24
N LEU A 681 34.71 26.26 14.94
CA LEU A 681 33.92 25.50 13.98
C LEU A 681 32.68 24.85 14.61
N ILE A 682 32.50 24.96 15.93
CA ILE A 682 31.35 24.40 16.64
C ILE A 682 30.08 25.19 16.32
N ASN A 683 29.11 24.53 15.70
CA ASN A 683 27.76 25.07 15.55
C ASN A 683 26.91 24.84 16.83
N ARG A 684 27.00 23.63 17.41
CA ARG A 684 26.26 23.26 18.62
C ARG A 684 27.12 22.47 19.61
N ARG A 685 26.82 22.67 20.89
CA ARG A 685 27.42 21.96 22.02
C ARG A 685 26.44 20.96 22.61
N LEU A 686 26.93 20.08 23.48
CA LEU A 686 26.19 18.99 24.12
C LEU A 686 25.68 17.95 23.12
N ILE A 687 26.43 17.77 22.03
CA ILE A 687 26.12 16.81 20.97
C ILE A 687 27.33 15.90 20.72
N TYR A 688 27.15 14.90 19.87
CA TYR A 688 28.24 14.10 19.32
C TYR A 688 28.51 14.52 17.88
N LYS A 689 29.78 14.68 17.54
CA LYS A 689 30.28 14.95 16.18
C LYS A 689 29.78 13.90 15.19
N ASP A 690 29.59 14.30 13.95
CA ASP A 690 29.21 13.37 12.89
C ASP A 690 30.39 12.54 12.37
N THR A 691 31.54 13.19 12.26
CA THR A 691 32.82 12.60 11.86
C THR A 691 33.95 13.08 12.77
N PHE A 692 35.08 12.39 12.73
CA PHE A 692 36.32 12.85 13.34
C PHE A 692 37.46 12.75 12.32
N GLY A 693 38.12 13.88 12.07
CA GLY A 693 39.23 13.98 11.13
C GLY A 693 38.80 13.96 9.66
N ALA A 694 37.62 14.51 9.33
CA ALA A 694 37.24 14.74 7.95
C ALA A 694 38.15 15.78 7.28
N THR A 695 38.37 15.65 5.97
CA THR A 695 39.18 16.62 5.19
C THR A 695 38.58 18.03 5.26
N ILE A 696 37.26 18.14 5.30
CA ILE A 696 36.54 19.40 5.49
C ILE A 696 36.20 19.56 6.98
N GLU A 697 37.11 20.19 7.74
CA GLU A 697 37.10 20.21 9.21
C GLU A 697 35.77 20.59 9.87
N TRP A 698 35.00 21.52 9.31
CA TRP A 698 33.73 21.96 9.91
C TRP A 698 32.63 20.90 9.81
N MET A 699 32.75 19.92 8.90
CA MET A 699 31.77 18.83 8.75
C MET A 699 31.77 17.90 9.97
N ASP A 700 32.91 17.75 10.67
CA ASP A 700 32.99 17.01 11.93
C ASP A 700 31.97 17.52 12.96
N TYR A 701 31.72 18.83 12.98
CA TYR A 701 30.92 19.52 13.99
C TYR A 701 29.43 19.65 13.64
N GLN A 702 28.97 19.01 12.56
CA GLN A 702 27.56 19.05 12.17
C GLN A 702 26.71 18.16 13.07
N LEU A 703 25.56 18.67 13.51
CA LEU A 703 24.53 17.84 14.14
C LEU A 703 23.76 17.09 13.05
N ARG A 704 23.98 15.77 13.00
CA ARG A 704 23.37 14.82 12.06
C ARG A 704 22.82 13.61 12.82
N PRO A 705 21.92 12.80 12.23
CA PRO A 705 21.32 11.67 12.94
C PRO A 705 22.24 10.45 13.10
N ASN A 706 23.45 10.46 12.57
CA ASN A 706 24.29 9.26 12.45
C ASN A 706 24.77 8.72 13.80
N PHE A 707 24.98 9.58 14.80
CA PHE A 707 25.40 9.16 16.14
C PHE A 707 24.35 8.28 16.84
N LEU A 708 23.08 8.37 16.42
CA LEU A 708 21.99 7.56 16.94
C LEU A 708 22.23 6.07 16.67
N VAL A 709 22.84 5.73 15.52
CA VAL A 709 23.24 4.36 15.22
C VAL A 709 24.25 3.87 16.24
N ALA A 710 25.30 4.66 16.50
CA ALA A 710 26.34 4.30 17.47
C ALA A 710 25.78 4.11 18.88
N MET A 711 24.88 5.01 19.32
CA MET A 711 24.17 4.88 20.60
C MET A 711 23.36 3.58 20.70
N ALA A 712 22.69 3.19 19.62
CA ALA A 712 21.87 2.00 19.61
C ALA A 712 22.71 0.70 19.59
N VAL A 713 23.79 0.63 18.79
CA VAL A 713 24.57 -0.61 18.62
C VAL A 713 25.68 -0.79 19.66
N ALA A 714 26.19 0.30 20.23
CA ALA A 714 27.29 0.29 21.20
C ALA A 714 27.08 1.36 22.31
N PRO A 715 26.00 1.24 23.12
CA PRO A 715 25.68 2.22 24.16
C PRO A 715 26.80 2.40 25.19
N GLU A 716 27.68 1.41 25.37
CA GLU A 716 28.80 1.45 26.30
C GLU A 716 29.91 2.46 25.93
N LEU A 717 29.84 3.06 24.74
CA LEU A 717 30.75 4.12 24.30
C LEU A 717 30.42 5.47 24.94
N PHE A 718 29.19 5.66 25.41
CA PHE A 718 28.65 6.97 25.75
C PHE A 718 28.60 7.17 27.26
N HIS A 719 28.99 8.36 27.72
CA HIS A 719 28.62 8.78 29.06
C HIS A 719 27.11 9.05 29.12
N ARG A 720 26.43 8.46 30.10
CA ARG A 720 24.95 8.45 30.16
C ARG A 720 24.35 9.85 30.11
N ASP A 721 24.86 10.78 30.91
CA ASP A 721 24.32 12.14 31.00
C ASP A 721 24.48 12.92 29.67
N ASN A 722 25.64 12.77 29.02
CA ASN A 722 25.92 13.37 27.71
C ASN A 722 25.01 12.77 26.64
N ALA A 723 24.78 11.44 26.66
CA ALA A 723 23.89 10.77 25.73
C ALA A 723 22.44 11.25 25.88
N ILE A 724 21.94 11.35 27.11
CA ILE A 724 20.59 11.86 27.40
C ILE A 724 20.44 13.28 26.86
N GLU A 725 21.43 14.14 27.07
CA GLU A 725 21.36 15.53 26.59
C GLU A 725 21.40 15.63 25.07
N ALA A 726 22.27 14.86 24.41
CA ALA A 726 22.32 14.79 22.95
C ALA A 726 21.00 14.23 22.36
N LEU A 727 20.35 13.26 23.02
CA LEU A 727 19.05 12.73 22.61
C LEU A 727 17.92 13.75 22.76
N LYS A 728 17.95 14.61 23.79
CA LYS A 728 17.03 15.74 23.91
C LYS A 728 17.22 16.73 22.77
N ILE A 729 18.47 17.08 22.45
CA ILE A 729 18.76 17.99 21.33
C ILE A 729 18.31 17.37 20.00
N ALA A 730 18.57 16.08 19.77
CA ALA A 730 18.06 15.39 18.59
C ALA A 730 16.53 15.45 18.51
N ARG A 731 15.83 15.22 19.63
CA ARG A 731 14.37 15.34 19.72
C ARG A 731 13.88 16.71 19.27
N GLU A 732 14.51 17.76 19.76
CA GLU A 732 14.07 19.15 19.52
C GLU A 732 14.44 19.66 18.14
N VAL A 733 15.52 19.13 17.54
CA VAL A 733 16.13 19.72 16.34
C VAL A 733 15.96 18.83 15.10
N LEU A 734 16.12 17.51 15.25
CA LEU A 734 16.20 16.59 14.11
C LEU A 734 14.93 15.77 13.89
N ILE A 735 14.21 15.39 14.94
CA ILE A 735 13.04 14.52 14.80
C ILE A 735 11.88 15.28 14.14
N GLY A 736 11.47 14.81 12.95
CA GLY A 736 10.29 15.28 12.22
C GLY A 736 9.06 14.40 12.46
N PRO A 737 7.95 14.66 11.75
CA PRO A 737 6.70 13.91 11.94
C PRO A 737 6.80 12.42 11.59
N LEU A 738 7.53 12.09 10.53
CA LEU A 738 7.77 10.72 10.09
C LEU A 738 9.25 10.34 10.10
N GLY A 739 10.13 11.24 9.66
CA GLY A 739 11.56 10.97 9.55
C GLY A 739 12.42 11.79 10.51
N VAL A 740 13.73 11.70 10.30
CA VAL A 740 14.75 12.46 11.01
C VAL A 740 15.48 13.32 10.00
N LYS A 741 15.51 14.63 10.24
CA LYS A 741 16.24 15.61 9.42
C LYS A 741 17.70 15.19 9.34
N THR A 742 18.22 15.10 8.12
CA THR A 742 19.60 14.65 7.86
C THR A 742 20.67 15.66 8.26
N LEU A 743 20.27 16.92 8.48
CA LEU A 743 21.13 18.00 8.94
C LEU A 743 20.33 18.98 9.81
N ASP A 744 20.99 19.57 10.79
CA ASP A 744 20.45 20.63 11.63
C ASP A 744 19.94 21.84 10.81
N PRO A 745 18.68 22.28 11.02
CA PRO A 745 18.11 23.46 10.35
C PRO A 745 18.86 24.79 10.55
N ARG A 746 19.75 24.90 11.55
CA ARG A 746 20.60 26.09 11.74
C ARG A 746 21.84 26.10 10.84
N ASP A 747 22.22 24.96 10.27
CA ASP A 747 23.37 24.86 9.39
C ASP A 747 23.12 25.60 8.07
N LEU A 748 24.15 26.31 7.56
CA LEU A 748 24.06 27.05 6.30
C LEU A 748 23.82 26.14 5.09
N LYS A 749 24.09 24.84 5.21
CA LYS A 749 23.86 23.84 4.18
C LYS A 749 22.47 23.20 4.23
N TYR A 750 21.63 23.56 5.20
CA TYR A 750 20.31 22.96 5.33
C TYR A 750 19.37 23.35 4.18
N CYS A 751 18.86 22.34 3.48
CA CYS A 751 17.91 22.41 2.37
C CYS A 751 16.92 21.23 2.48
N GLY A 752 15.79 21.45 3.17
CA GLY A 752 14.85 20.38 3.56
C GLY A 752 14.01 19.74 2.46
N ASP A 753 13.88 20.37 1.28
CA ASP A 753 12.98 19.91 0.21
C ASP A 753 13.78 19.33 -0.96
N TYR A 754 13.80 18.00 -1.07
CA TYR A 754 14.46 17.28 -2.14
C TYR A 754 13.66 17.36 -3.44
N ASP A 755 14.35 17.74 -4.52
CA ASP A 755 13.87 17.68 -5.89
C ASP A 755 15.02 17.24 -6.79
N ASN A 756 14.98 15.98 -7.23
CA ASN A 756 16.06 15.42 -8.05
C ASN A 756 16.09 16.01 -9.46
N SER A 757 14.99 16.61 -9.91
CA SER A 757 14.86 17.21 -11.25
C SER A 757 15.25 18.68 -11.29
N ASN A 758 15.63 19.27 -10.16
CA ASN A 758 15.98 20.69 -10.06
C ASN A 758 17.21 21.02 -10.93
N ASP A 759 17.03 21.73 -12.05
CA ASP A 759 18.12 22.20 -12.92
C ASP A 759 18.42 23.69 -12.70
N SER A 760 18.40 24.17 -11.44
CA SER A 760 18.84 25.54 -11.13
C SER A 760 20.37 25.68 -11.18
N ASP A 761 20.85 26.91 -11.01
CA ASP A 761 22.26 27.23 -10.78
C ASP A 761 22.66 27.14 -9.30
N ASN A 762 21.72 26.78 -8.41
CA ASN A 762 22.00 26.60 -6.98
C ASN A 762 22.72 25.27 -6.75
N ARG A 763 23.99 25.35 -6.36
CA ARG A 763 24.87 24.21 -6.09
C ARG A 763 24.30 23.22 -5.08
N GLU A 764 23.58 23.69 -4.08
CA GLU A 764 23.07 22.88 -2.97
C GLU A 764 21.77 22.15 -3.32
N LEU A 765 21.06 22.57 -4.37
CA LEU A 765 19.77 21.99 -4.77
C LEU A 765 19.84 21.24 -6.10
N ALA A 766 20.68 21.70 -7.03
CA ALA A 766 20.66 21.22 -8.39
C ALA A 766 20.96 19.72 -8.48
N HIS A 767 20.10 19.00 -9.22
CA HIS A 767 20.06 17.55 -9.37
C HIS A 767 20.01 16.80 -8.02
N GLY A 768 19.32 17.39 -7.04
CA GLY A 768 19.09 16.77 -5.75
C GLY A 768 20.31 16.73 -4.84
N ALA A 769 21.25 17.69 -4.96
CA ALA A 769 22.43 17.77 -4.10
C ALA A 769 22.09 17.83 -2.59
N ASN A 770 20.87 18.24 -2.24
CA ASN A 770 20.40 18.28 -0.86
C ASN A 770 19.87 16.96 -0.30
N TYR A 771 19.98 15.82 -1.01
CA TYR A 771 19.40 14.51 -0.60
C TYR A 771 19.66 14.12 0.87
N HIS A 772 20.84 14.49 1.39
CA HIS A 772 21.23 14.26 2.79
C HIS A 772 21.60 15.55 3.54
N ASN A 773 21.09 16.69 3.13
CA ASN A 773 21.35 17.99 3.76
C ASN A 773 20.07 18.67 4.22
N GLY A 774 19.11 17.92 4.76
CA GLY A 774 17.87 18.47 5.30
C GLY A 774 16.65 17.56 5.22
N PRO A 775 16.42 16.80 4.13
CA PRO A 775 15.29 15.90 4.03
C PRO A 775 15.24 14.93 5.22
N GLU A 776 14.03 14.50 5.53
CA GLU A 776 13.70 13.70 6.71
C GLU A 776 13.68 12.22 6.36
N TRP A 777 14.71 11.48 6.76
CA TRP A 777 14.84 10.06 6.46
C TRP A 777 14.20 9.21 7.55
N LEU A 778 13.51 8.13 7.18
CA LEU A 778 12.73 7.35 8.15
C LEU A 778 13.58 6.35 8.93
N TRP A 779 14.54 5.69 8.29
CA TRP A 779 15.32 4.63 8.94
C TRP A 779 16.15 5.07 10.18
N PRO A 780 16.73 6.29 10.27
CA PRO A 780 17.45 6.73 11.47
C PRO A 780 16.53 6.91 12.67
N LEU A 781 15.21 7.08 12.45
CA LEU A 781 14.24 7.18 13.54
C LEU A 781 14.26 5.92 14.40
N GLY A 782 14.32 4.73 13.80
CA GLY A 782 14.36 3.50 14.59
C GLY A 782 15.57 3.46 15.52
N TYR A 783 16.74 3.92 15.06
CA TYR A 783 17.94 4.02 15.89
C TYR A 783 17.84 5.08 17.00
N TYR A 784 17.15 6.20 16.74
CA TYR A 784 16.82 7.17 17.80
C TYR A 784 15.95 6.55 18.89
N LEU A 785 14.90 5.83 18.52
CA LEU A 785 13.96 5.23 19.47
C LEU A 785 14.64 4.10 20.26
N GLU A 786 15.49 3.29 19.62
CA GLU A 786 16.36 2.31 20.31
C GLU A 786 17.30 2.96 21.31
N ALA A 787 17.94 4.07 20.95
CA ALA A 787 18.79 4.83 21.87
C ALA A 787 17.99 5.38 23.06
N LEU A 788 16.77 5.88 22.85
CA LEU A 788 15.90 6.32 23.94
C LEU A 788 15.58 5.19 24.93
N LEU A 789 15.32 3.98 24.45
CA LEU A 789 15.05 2.81 25.31
C LEU A 789 16.26 2.43 26.15
N LYS A 790 17.48 2.64 25.64
CA LYS A 790 18.75 2.29 26.33
C LYS A 790 19.19 3.33 27.36
N PHE A 791 18.97 4.61 27.08
CA PHE A 791 19.55 5.70 27.89
C PHE A 791 18.57 6.34 28.88
N ASN A 792 17.26 6.19 28.74
CA ASN A 792 16.30 6.74 29.72
C ASN A 792 16.07 5.80 30.90
N ASP A 793 15.85 6.37 32.09
CA ASP A 793 15.57 5.61 33.32
C ASP A 793 14.09 5.21 33.46
N ASN A 794 13.18 5.99 32.89
CA ASN A 794 11.74 5.75 32.99
C ASN A 794 11.21 5.01 31.76
N THR A 795 11.34 3.69 31.77
CA THR A 795 10.91 2.80 30.68
C THR A 795 9.47 3.08 30.25
N GLN A 796 8.52 3.20 31.18
CA GLN A 796 7.10 3.40 30.84
C GLN A 796 6.87 4.74 30.13
N GLN A 797 7.48 5.82 30.63
CA GLN A 797 7.36 7.14 30.00
C GLN A 797 7.98 7.15 28.60
N THR A 798 9.12 6.49 28.43
CA THR A 798 9.78 6.35 27.12
C THR A 798 8.90 5.54 26.16
N VAL A 799 8.37 4.40 26.58
CA VAL A 799 7.45 3.59 25.76
C VAL A 799 6.22 4.39 25.34
N ASN A 800 5.59 5.13 26.26
CA ASN A 800 4.44 5.98 25.94
C ASN A 800 4.80 7.07 24.92
N TYR A 801 5.97 7.70 25.04
CA TYR A 801 6.46 8.66 24.06
C TYR A 801 6.67 8.02 22.68
N ILE A 802 7.31 6.86 22.62
CA ILE A 802 7.56 6.13 21.37
C ILE A 802 6.24 5.74 20.71
N GLN A 803 5.29 5.19 21.46
CA GLN A 803 3.97 4.82 20.94
C GLN A 803 3.21 6.02 20.39
N ASN A 804 3.24 7.16 21.08
CA ASN A 804 2.64 8.40 20.59
C ASN A 804 3.29 8.87 19.28
N LEU A 805 4.61 8.82 19.18
CA LEU A 805 5.34 9.19 17.96
C LEU A 805 5.00 8.25 16.80
N LEU A 806 5.01 6.94 17.04
CA LEU A 806 4.73 5.91 16.03
C LEU A 806 3.26 5.84 15.60
N SER A 807 2.35 6.53 16.31
CA SER A 807 0.95 6.63 15.88
C SER A 807 0.81 7.30 14.50
N THR A 808 1.67 8.26 14.17
CA THR A 808 1.73 8.91 12.85
C THR A 808 2.15 7.91 11.77
N HIS A 809 3.15 7.07 12.03
CA HIS A 809 3.60 6.01 11.12
C HIS A 809 2.52 4.96 10.90
N PHE A 810 1.79 4.60 11.96
CA PHE A 810 0.66 3.68 11.86
C PHE A 810 -0.46 4.23 10.99
N GLN A 811 -0.84 5.50 11.17
CA GLN A 811 -1.83 6.17 10.32
C GLN A 811 -1.38 6.25 8.86
N TYR A 812 -0.09 6.57 8.63
CA TYR A 812 0.46 6.63 7.28
C TYR A 812 0.35 5.26 6.59
N ILE A 813 0.92 4.20 7.18
CA ILE A 813 0.94 2.87 6.54
C ILE A 813 -0.46 2.29 6.37
N GLU A 814 -1.43 2.62 7.24
CA GLU A 814 -2.82 2.17 7.10
C GLU A 814 -3.52 2.79 5.87
N SER A 815 -3.13 4.01 5.50
CA SER A 815 -3.70 4.76 4.37
C SER A 815 -2.90 4.63 3.07
N SER A 816 -1.70 4.05 3.13
CA SER A 816 -0.79 3.92 1.99
C SER A 816 -1.30 2.89 0.96
N ASP A 817 -1.44 3.33 -0.29
CA ASP A 817 -1.70 2.48 -1.46
C ASP A 817 -0.53 1.55 -1.83
N TRP A 818 0.67 1.83 -1.30
CA TRP A 818 1.84 0.94 -1.32
C TRP A 818 1.96 -0.02 -0.13
N PHE A 819 1.02 -0.01 0.83
CA PHE A 819 1.13 -0.82 2.06
C PHE A 819 2.46 -0.65 2.80
N GLY A 820 3.02 0.56 2.80
CA GLY A 820 4.34 0.81 3.35
C GLY A 820 4.61 2.24 3.82
N LEU A 821 5.81 2.42 4.33
CA LEU A 821 6.42 3.69 4.72
C LEU A 821 7.50 4.13 3.73
N PRO A 822 7.59 5.44 3.43
CA PRO A 822 8.50 5.97 2.43
C PRO A 822 9.97 5.89 2.87
N GLU A 823 10.86 6.14 1.92
CA GLU A 823 12.29 6.31 2.17
C GLU A 823 12.56 7.58 2.98
N LEU A 824 12.00 8.69 2.51
CA LEU A 824 12.16 10.01 3.10
C LEU A 824 10.93 10.88 2.88
N THR A 825 10.82 11.92 3.69
CA THR A 825 9.91 13.04 3.48
C THR A 825 10.71 14.31 3.27
N ASN A 826 10.09 15.27 2.60
CA ASN A 826 10.59 16.64 2.57
C ASN A 826 10.38 17.30 3.94
N LYS A 827 10.65 18.61 4.01
CA LYS A 827 10.62 19.35 5.26
C LYS A 827 9.29 19.16 6.00
N ASP A 828 9.40 18.90 7.31
CA ASP A 828 8.29 18.81 8.26
C ASP A 828 7.22 17.77 7.84
N GLY A 829 7.68 16.61 7.35
CA GLY A 829 6.82 15.49 6.94
C GLY A 829 6.10 15.67 5.60
N SER A 830 6.41 16.72 4.83
CA SER A 830 5.78 16.93 3.52
C SER A 830 6.14 15.84 2.52
N ASN A 831 5.20 15.51 1.63
CA ASN A 831 5.40 14.45 0.64
C ASN A 831 6.58 14.78 -0.29
N CYS A 832 7.46 13.81 -0.49
CA CYS A 832 8.55 13.90 -1.47
C CYS A 832 8.22 13.01 -2.68
N ARG A 833 7.97 13.64 -3.84
CA ARG A 833 7.61 12.90 -5.08
C ARG A 833 8.69 11.94 -5.57
N ASP A 834 9.95 12.24 -5.27
CA ASP A 834 11.12 11.47 -5.71
C ASP A 834 11.51 10.39 -4.69
N SER A 835 10.84 10.33 -3.52
CA SER A 835 11.04 9.29 -2.52
C SER A 835 10.46 7.97 -3.00
N CYS A 836 11.14 6.86 -2.73
CA CYS A 836 10.44 5.57 -2.78
C CYS A 836 9.26 5.59 -1.81
N PRO A 837 8.04 5.23 -2.23
CA PRO A 837 6.87 5.19 -1.35
C PRO A 837 6.92 4.04 -0.33
N ILE A 838 7.73 3.00 -0.59
CA ILE A 838 7.98 1.89 0.33
C ILE A 838 9.48 1.56 0.36
N GLN A 839 10.07 1.49 1.57
CA GLN A 839 11.51 1.18 1.74
C GLN A 839 11.80 0.20 2.88
N ALA A 840 12.67 -0.77 2.64
CA ALA A 840 13.05 -1.87 3.51
C ALA A 840 13.62 -1.44 4.87
N TRP A 841 14.59 -0.53 4.89
CA TRP A 841 15.17 -0.03 6.15
C TRP A 841 14.18 0.75 7.02
N SER A 842 13.27 1.54 6.42
CA SER A 842 12.21 2.27 7.14
C SER A 842 11.30 1.30 7.89
N HIS A 843 10.98 0.15 7.30
CA HIS A 843 10.18 -0.88 7.97
C HIS A 843 10.99 -1.63 9.01
N SER A 844 12.19 -2.05 8.64
CA SER A 844 13.06 -2.87 9.49
C SER A 844 13.39 -2.20 10.81
N THR A 845 13.82 -0.95 10.77
CA THR A 845 14.27 -0.22 11.95
C THR A 845 13.13 0.04 12.94
N LEU A 846 11.90 0.26 12.46
CA LEU A 846 10.72 0.36 13.33
C LEU A 846 10.30 -1.00 13.91
N LEU A 847 10.40 -2.09 13.12
CA LEU A 847 10.16 -3.44 13.64
C LEU A 847 11.14 -3.81 14.77
N GLN A 848 12.39 -3.36 14.67
CA GLN A 848 13.38 -3.55 15.72
C GLN A 848 12.95 -2.87 17.04
N VAL A 849 12.53 -1.60 16.96
CA VAL A 849 12.03 -0.86 18.13
C VAL A 849 10.82 -1.54 18.75
N LEU A 850 9.85 -1.95 17.93
CA LEU A 850 8.64 -2.61 18.42
C LEU A 850 8.96 -3.95 19.09
N HIS A 851 9.93 -4.70 18.57
CA HIS A 851 10.41 -5.93 19.20
C HIS A 851 11.13 -5.66 20.52
N SER A 852 11.94 -4.60 20.59
CA SER A 852 12.59 -4.17 21.83
C SER A 852 11.55 -3.78 22.89
N ILE A 853 10.46 -3.11 22.50
CA ILE A 853 9.35 -2.79 23.42
C ILE A 853 8.61 -4.04 23.88
N ASP A 854 8.36 -5.01 23.00
CA ASP A 854 7.71 -6.29 23.36
C ASP A 854 8.54 -7.14 24.35
N SER A 855 9.86 -6.91 24.36
CA SER A 855 10.80 -7.62 25.24
C SER A 855 11.00 -6.97 26.62
N LEU A 856 10.45 -5.77 26.85
CA LEU A 856 10.50 -5.03 28.13
C LEU A 856 9.33 -5.39 29.03
#